data_AF-A0A101LDZ2-F1
#
_entry.id   AF-A0A101LDZ2-F1
#
_cell.length_a   1.000
_cell.length_b   1.000
_cell.length_c   1.000
_cell.angle_alpha   90.00
_cell.angle_beta   90.00
_cell.angle_gamma   90.00
#
_symmetry.space_group_name_H-M   'P 1'
#
loop_
_entity.id
_entity.type
_entity.pdbx_description
1 polymer ?
#
loop_
_entity_poly.entity_id
_entity_poly.type
_entity_poly.pdbx_seq_one_letter_code
_entity_poly.pdbx_strand_id
1 'polypeptide(L)'
;MRIPLSWLREFAQVPAGATAEDVMADLVKVGFEEEAVHRPTDALRGPIVVGQVLSIVKEPQTNGKTINWCQVRVVPEGQQQSLTGDGIDPSGVQGIICGAHNFVEGDKVVVTLPGAVLPGDFHISARKTYGHLSAGMIASVRELGIGEDHDGILVLSRIGLDPEIGTDAMDLLGLYDQAAEINVTPDRGYAFSIRGVAREYAHATGTSFTDPASKVEAPAELAGGYTVKLNDDAPIYGKPGCDRFVARTVRGVDATKPTPPWMTSRLRLAGIRSISLPVDISNYVMLELGQPTHCYDLDKLSGDIVVRRAVAGEKITTLDEKVRTLDVEDLLITDGSGAIGIAGVMGGAATEVSDSTSNILVEAAHFDEVSIARSRRRHKLPSEASKRFERGVDWHVAGTAAQRVVDLLVELAGGTADEAGTDVGTAPETVTVELPAAFAAERIGIDFTQEQVVTSLEDLGAVVVVTDAGYTVTAPSWRNDLETKEDLSEEIARLVGYDQIPASLPVAPPGRGLTRTQQQRRRLVQALADAGLTEVLAYPFVSKAANDTFGVPVAGEPRKALKLANPISEEQGYLRTSILPGLIEVAKRNHSRGFRDLALFEAGLVFLPGDTLGTASIPPLGAKPGDEVLDGLYDGVPDQPLYVAAVLTGHDSPAAAGHAPRAWDWADALDIARIAGDVLGVDIVVSQGQHQAFHPGRTAQLALRTGTVLGYAGELHPKLLAAHDMPARSVALEFNADALFEAAADVIVARHISTYPVATQDVALVVPQDVPAEEVLTALREGAGELLEDVALFDVYAGKGIEDGKKSLAFSLRFRAGDRTLTADEASAARESAVAVAHERFGAVQR
;
A
#
# COMPACT_ATOMS: atom_id res chain seq x y z
N MET A 1 8.24 12.38 8.46
CA MET A 1 9.41 12.98 9.17
C MET A 1 8.89 14.09 10.05
N ARG A 2 9.21 14.08 11.35
CA ARG A 2 8.74 15.09 12.29
C ARG A 2 9.81 16.16 12.51
N ILE A 3 9.41 17.42 12.46
CA ILE A 3 10.29 18.59 12.38
C ILE A 3 9.97 19.52 13.56
N PRO A 4 10.74 19.46 14.66
CA PRO A 4 10.60 20.40 15.76
C PRO A 4 10.86 21.84 15.30
N LEU A 5 9.92 22.75 15.54
CA LEU A 5 9.95 24.11 15.00
C LEU A 5 11.08 24.94 15.61
N SER A 6 11.34 24.80 16.92
CA SER A 6 12.47 25.48 17.56
C SER A 6 13.81 25.11 16.93
N TRP A 7 13.96 23.86 16.48
CA TRP A 7 15.18 23.37 15.87
C TRP A 7 15.31 23.84 14.41
N LEU A 8 14.21 23.82 13.66
CA LEU A 8 14.17 24.35 12.29
C LEU A 8 14.59 25.82 12.23
N ARG A 9 14.16 26.63 13.21
CA ARG A 9 14.49 28.06 13.35
C ARG A 9 15.98 28.36 13.51
N GLU A 10 16.79 27.38 13.92
CA GLU A 10 18.25 27.59 14.07
C GLU A 10 18.98 27.68 12.72
N PHE A 11 18.34 27.20 11.65
CA PHE A 11 18.94 27.03 10.32
C PHE A 11 18.12 27.67 9.19
N ALA A 12 16.85 28.00 9.44
CA ALA A 12 15.96 28.67 8.51
C ALA A 12 15.20 29.83 9.20
N GLN A 13 14.80 30.85 8.43
CA GLN A 13 14.14 32.05 8.94
C GLN A 13 12.62 31.86 9.19
N VAL A 14 12.26 30.83 9.96
CA VAL A 14 10.86 30.57 10.34
C VAL A 14 10.40 31.64 11.33
N PRO A 15 9.25 32.33 11.11
CA PRO A 15 8.76 33.34 12.04
C PRO A 15 8.56 32.80 13.47
N ALA A 16 8.86 33.64 14.47
CA ALA A 16 8.74 33.24 15.89
C ALA A 16 7.31 32.83 16.28
N GLY A 17 6.30 33.47 15.67
CA GLY A 17 4.89 33.13 15.87
C GLY A 17 4.33 32.06 14.94
N ALA A 18 5.13 31.52 14.01
CA ALA A 18 4.65 30.50 13.08
C ALA A 18 4.29 29.20 13.81
N THR A 19 3.18 28.61 13.37
CA THR A 19 2.66 27.33 13.85
C THR A 19 3.18 26.16 13.03
N ALA A 20 2.99 24.92 13.50
CA ALA A 20 3.38 23.74 12.73
C ALA A 20 2.61 23.66 11.40
N GLU A 21 1.35 24.08 11.42
CA GLU A 21 0.45 24.20 10.27
C GLU A 21 1.01 25.19 9.24
N ASP A 22 1.49 26.36 9.69
CA ASP A 22 2.11 27.35 8.79
C ASP A 22 3.36 26.77 8.09
N VAL A 23 4.20 26.04 8.83
CA VAL A 23 5.41 25.40 8.28
C VAL A 23 5.05 24.32 7.26
N MET A 24 4.03 23.49 7.53
CA MET A 24 3.56 22.49 6.56
C MET A 24 3.02 23.17 5.30
N ALA A 25 2.23 24.24 5.44
CA ALA A 25 1.67 24.97 4.30
C ALA A 25 2.77 25.56 3.37
N ASP A 26 3.91 25.99 3.93
CA ASP A 26 5.06 26.40 3.13
C ASP A 26 5.75 25.20 2.46
N LEU A 27 5.99 24.11 3.20
CA LEU A 27 6.66 22.92 2.67
C LEU A 27 5.85 22.18 1.58
N VAL A 28 4.51 22.27 1.61
CA VAL A 28 3.63 21.73 0.56
C VAL A 28 3.89 22.39 -0.79
N LYS A 29 4.20 23.70 -0.82
CA LYS A 29 4.49 24.43 -2.06
C LYS A 29 5.69 23.85 -2.82
N VAL A 30 6.61 23.23 -2.08
CA VAL A 30 7.84 22.65 -2.59
C VAL A 30 7.80 21.12 -2.61
N GLY A 31 6.63 20.51 -2.44
CA GLY A 31 6.40 19.08 -2.70
C GLY A 31 6.37 18.14 -1.49
N PHE A 32 6.34 18.67 -0.25
CA PHE A 32 6.20 17.83 0.94
C PHE A 32 4.75 17.83 1.46
N GLU A 33 4.10 16.68 1.40
CA GLU A 33 2.73 16.50 1.88
C GLU A 33 2.64 16.60 3.41
N GLU A 34 1.60 17.29 3.90
CA GLU A 34 1.29 17.40 5.33
C GLU A 34 0.74 16.07 5.89
N GLU A 35 1.23 15.62 7.04
CA GLU A 35 0.73 14.41 7.72
C GLU A 35 0.02 14.74 9.04
N ALA A 36 0.72 15.41 9.97
CA ALA A 36 0.21 15.66 11.32
C ALA A 36 0.93 16.80 12.04
N VAL A 37 0.29 17.32 13.09
CA VAL A 37 0.87 18.26 14.04
C VAL A 37 1.10 17.56 15.38
N HIS A 38 2.28 17.74 15.94
CA HIS A 38 2.64 17.24 17.27
C HIS A 38 2.88 18.41 18.21
N ARG A 39 1.88 18.71 19.04
CA ARG A 39 1.92 19.84 19.96
C ARG A 39 1.52 19.39 21.38
N PRO A 40 2.46 19.33 22.34
CA PRO A 40 2.15 18.89 23.70
C PRO A 40 1.06 19.74 24.38
N THR A 41 0.98 21.04 24.07
CA THR A 41 -0.01 21.96 24.65
C THR A 41 -1.46 21.69 24.25
N ASP A 42 -1.71 20.83 23.25
CA ASP A 42 -3.07 20.37 22.92
C ASP A 42 -3.62 19.46 24.03
N ALA A 43 -2.76 18.72 24.73
CA ALA A 43 -3.13 17.78 25.79
C ALA A 43 -2.65 18.20 27.20
N LEU A 44 -1.77 19.18 27.31
CA LEU A 44 -1.15 19.62 28.55
C LEU A 44 -1.32 21.13 28.77
N ARG A 45 -1.85 21.55 29.92
CA ARG A 45 -2.03 22.97 30.26
C ARG A 45 -1.58 23.27 31.69
N GLY A 46 -0.90 24.40 31.86
CA GLY A 46 -0.45 24.94 33.14
C GLY A 46 -1.59 25.32 34.09
N PRO A 47 -1.31 25.59 35.38
CA PRO A 47 0.02 25.79 35.97
C PRO A 47 0.76 24.50 36.34
N ILE A 48 1.93 24.27 35.71
CA ILE A 48 2.85 23.18 36.04
C ILE A 48 4.22 23.79 36.32
N VAL A 49 4.72 23.64 37.54
CA VAL A 49 5.88 24.41 38.04
C VAL A 49 6.90 23.52 38.74
N VAL A 50 8.10 24.04 38.90
CA VAL A 50 9.12 23.44 39.77
C VAL A 50 8.73 23.64 41.23
N GLY A 51 8.67 22.55 42.00
CA GLY A 51 8.47 22.58 43.45
C GLY A 51 9.63 21.94 44.20
N GLN A 52 9.90 22.39 45.43
CA GLN A 52 10.87 21.75 46.34
C GLN A 52 10.15 21.05 47.49
N VAL A 53 10.49 19.79 47.71
CA VAL A 53 9.93 18.99 48.81
C VAL A 53 10.58 19.42 50.13
N LEU A 54 9.79 20.02 51.02
CA LEU A 54 10.26 20.49 52.34
C LEU A 54 10.20 19.41 53.41
N SER A 55 9.15 18.59 53.39
CA SER A 55 9.00 17.47 54.33
C SER A 55 8.22 16.30 53.72
N ILE A 56 8.53 15.08 54.18
CA ILE A 56 7.89 13.83 53.75
C ILE A 56 7.45 13.02 54.97
N VAL A 57 6.14 12.86 55.16
CA VAL A 57 5.58 11.98 56.20
C VAL A 57 5.02 10.72 55.55
N LYS A 58 5.61 9.56 55.87
CA LYS A 58 5.16 8.26 55.36
C LYS A 58 3.96 7.76 56.16
N GLU A 59 2.86 7.49 55.48
CA GLU A 59 1.61 7.02 56.10
C GLU A 59 1.17 5.68 55.48
N PRO A 60 1.24 4.58 56.23
CA PRO A 60 0.69 3.29 55.80
C PRO A 60 -0.84 3.37 55.69
N GLN A 61 -1.39 2.98 54.55
CA GLN A 61 -2.83 2.97 54.31
C GLN A 61 -3.41 1.57 54.48
N THR A 62 -4.71 1.50 54.79
CA THR A 62 -5.44 0.23 55.03
C THR A 62 -5.46 -0.72 53.83
N ASN A 63 -5.19 -0.21 52.63
CA ASN A 63 -5.06 -0.99 51.39
C ASN A 63 -3.65 -1.59 51.17
N GLY A 64 -2.74 -1.46 52.15
CA GLY A 64 -1.38 -2.00 52.09
C GLY A 64 -0.37 -1.13 51.34
N LYS A 65 -0.78 0.00 50.76
CA LYS A 65 0.13 0.98 50.13
C LYS A 65 0.63 1.99 51.17
N THR A 66 1.89 2.41 51.06
CA THR A 66 2.43 3.53 51.83
C THR A 66 2.33 4.78 50.98
N ILE A 67 1.63 5.82 51.43
CA ILE A 67 1.57 7.11 50.76
C ILE A 67 2.49 8.10 51.48
N ASN A 68 2.98 9.11 50.76
CA ASN A 68 3.76 10.19 51.34
C ASN A 68 2.90 11.46 51.39
N TRP A 69 2.72 12.00 52.59
CA TRP A 69 2.19 13.35 52.77
C TRP A 69 3.35 14.35 52.74
N CYS A 70 3.37 15.18 51.72
CA CYS A 70 4.49 16.07 51.42
C CYS A 70 4.10 17.53 51.63
N GLN A 71 4.99 18.34 52.20
CA GLN A 71 4.91 19.80 52.11
C GLN A 71 5.83 20.26 50.99
N VAL A 72 5.28 20.91 49.96
CA VAL A 72 6.03 21.26 48.74
C VAL A 72 5.95 22.76 48.51
N ARG A 73 7.10 23.43 48.50
CA ARG A 73 7.20 24.85 48.15
C ARG A 73 7.16 25.01 46.63
N VAL A 74 6.24 25.81 46.11
CA VAL A 74 6.02 25.97 44.66
C VAL A 74 6.24 27.40 44.16
N VAL A 75 6.60 28.32 45.06
CA VAL A 75 7.10 29.67 44.73
C VAL A 75 8.32 29.99 45.59
N PRO A 76 9.25 30.84 45.13
CA PRO A 76 10.41 31.22 45.91
C PRO A 76 10.04 31.83 47.27
N GLU A 77 10.91 31.64 48.26
CA GLU A 77 10.69 32.20 49.60
C GLU A 77 10.58 33.72 49.56
N GLY A 78 9.54 34.28 50.18
CA GLY A 78 9.27 35.72 50.20
C GLY A 78 8.50 36.27 48.99
N GLN A 79 8.22 35.45 47.96
CA GLN A 79 7.34 35.83 46.87
C GLN A 79 5.87 35.47 47.15
N GLN A 80 4.94 36.29 46.65
CA GLN A 80 3.51 36.01 46.80
C GLN A 80 3.05 34.98 45.76
N GLN A 81 2.33 33.95 46.24
CA GLN A 81 1.64 32.96 45.41
C GLN A 81 0.58 33.65 44.54
N SER A 82 0.57 33.37 43.23
CA SER A 82 -0.42 33.92 42.28
C SER A 82 -1.69 33.08 42.16
N LEU A 83 -1.63 31.80 42.55
CA LEU A 83 -2.79 30.91 42.56
C LEU A 83 -3.75 31.25 43.70
N THR A 84 -5.04 31.29 43.37
CA THR A 84 -6.13 31.58 44.31
C THR A 84 -7.20 30.50 44.21
N GLY A 85 -7.80 30.12 45.33
CA GLY A 85 -8.84 29.08 45.37
C GLY A 85 -8.88 28.31 46.69
N ASP A 86 -9.98 27.61 46.94
CA ASP A 86 -10.15 26.81 48.16
C ASP A 86 -9.12 25.67 48.22
N GLY A 87 -8.36 25.63 49.31
CA GLY A 87 -7.32 24.63 49.54
C GLY A 87 -5.93 24.96 49.01
N ILE A 88 -5.74 26.13 48.40
CA ILE A 88 -4.43 26.65 48.01
C ILE A 88 -3.85 27.47 49.16
N ASP A 89 -2.64 27.13 49.62
CA ASP A 89 -1.98 27.86 50.69
C ASP A 89 -1.31 29.15 50.14
N PRO A 90 -1.67 30.34 50.67
CA PRO A 90 -1.14 31.62 50.19
C PRO A 90 0.35 31.82 50.51
N SER A 91 0.94 31.03 51.42
CA SER A 91 2.37 31.07 51.75
C SER A 91 3.27 30.47 50.65
N GLY A 92 2.67 29.82 49.65
CA GLY A 92 3.42 29.15 48.59
C GLY A 92 3.85 27.71 48.90
N VAL A 93 3.48 27.18 50.06
CA VAL A 93 3.75 25.78 50.47
C VAL A 93 2.47 24.97 50.36
N GLN A 94 2.39 24.06 49.39
CA GLN A 94 1.23 23.22 49.18
C GLN A 94 1.42 21.85 49.84
N GLY A 95 0.36 21.37 50.51
CA GLY A 95 0.28 19.98 50.93
C GLY A 95 -0.07 19.09 49.74
N ILE A 96 0.76 18.09 49.44
CA ILE A 96 0.59 17.20 48.28
C ILE A 96 0.78 15.74 48.70
N ILE A 97 -0.15 14.89 48.27
CA ILE A 97 -0.02 13.44 48.43
C ILE A 97 0.71 12.86 47.23
N CYS A 98 1.74 12.06 47.48
CA CYS A 98 2.50 11.35 46.45
C CYS A 98 2.70 9.88 46.81
N GLY A 99 2.44 8.98 45.86
CA GLY A 99 2.64 7.54 46.02
C GLY A 99 4.04 7.03 45.64
N ALA A 100 4.87 7.87 45.01
CA ALA A 100 6.22 7.47 44.59
C ALA A 100 7.21 7.49 45.76
N HIS A 101 8.32 6.76 45.62
CA HIS A 101 9.34 6.65 46.67
C HIS A 101 10.76 6.96 46.19
N ASN A 102 10.89 7.49 44.97
CA ASN A 102 12.17 7.81 44.33
C ASN A 102 12.66 9.25 44.62
N PHE A 103 12.13 9.92 45.65
CA PHE A 103 12.52 11.29 46.03
C PHE A 103 12.67 11.43 47.54
N VAL A 104 13.44 12.43 47.97
CA VAL A 104 13.73 12.75 49.38
C VAL A 104 13.45 14.23 49.69
N GLU A 105 13.48 14.58 50.97
CA GLU A 105 13.41 15.99 51.39
C GLU A 105 14.57 16.79 50.78
N GLY A 106 14.27 17.98 50.27
CA GLY A 106 15.20 18.84 49.55
C GLY A 106 15.15 18.70 48.02
N ASP A 107 14.61 17.59 47.49
CA ASP A 107 14.53 17.37 46.04
C ASP A 107 13.62 18.40 45.35
N LYS A 108 14.04 18.84 44.17
CA LYS A 108 13.22 19.63 43.24
C LYS A 108 12.50 18.69 42.26
N VAL A 109 11.19 18.88 42.14
CA VAL A 109 10.26 18.00 41.40
C VAL A 109 9.32 18.83 40.54
N VAL A 110 8.64 18.20 39.58
CA VAL A 110 7.58 18.86 38.80
C VAL A 110 6.23 18.72 39.51
N VAL A 111 5.59 19.85 39.77
CA VAL A 111 4.31 19.94 40.47
C VAL A 111 3.23 20.46 39.54
N THR A 112 2.17 19.69 39.38
CA THR A 112 0.96 20.10 38.65
C THR A 112 -0.03 20.66 39.67
N LEU A 113 -0.33 21.95 39.56
CA LEU A 113 -1.14 22.68 40.54
C LEU A 113 -2.61 22.73 40.13
N PRO A 114 -3.55 23.03 41.06
CA PRO A 114 -4.96 23.20 40.72
C PRO A 114 -5.16 24.18 39.54
N GLY A 115 -5.92 23.74 38.54
CA GLY A 115 -6.10 24.44 37.26
C GLY A 115 -5.33 23.79 36.09
N ALA A 116 -4.30 22.98 36.36
CA ALA A 116 -3.58 22.26 35.33
C ALA A 116 -4.46 21.16 34.69
N VAL A 117 -4.20 20.86 33.42
CA VAL A 117 -4.82 19.75 32.69
C VAL A 117 -3.71 18.86 32.15
N LEU A 118 -3.79 17.57 32.45
CA LEU A 118 -2.84 16.56 31.98
C LEU A 118 -3.44 15.73 30.84
N PRO A 119 -2.61 14.98 30.07
CA PRO A 119 -3.07 14.15 28.97
C PRO A 119 -4.22 13.23 29.38
N GLY A 120 -5.21 13.10 28.48
CA GLY A 120 -6.46 12.39 28.76
C GLY A 120 -7.52 13.24 29.45
N ASP A 121 -7.43 14.58 29.35
CA ASP A 121 -8.38 15.55 29.93
C ASP A 121 -8.45 15.47 31.47
N PHE A 122 -7.29 15.23 32.10
CA PHE A 122 -7.21 15.04 33.55
C PHE A 122 -6.99 16.38 34.27
N HIS A 123 -8.10 16.94 34.78
CA HIS A 123 -8.10 18.21 35.51
C HIS A 123 -7.56 18.08 36.95
N ILE A 124 -6.56 18.89 37.28
CA ILE A 124 -6.02 18.99 38.65
C ILE A 124 -6.87 19.96 39.47
N SER A 125 -7.36 19.48 40.61
CA SER A 125 -8.09 20.26 41.61
C SER A 125 -7.64 19.89 43.03
N ALA A 126 -7.80 20.83 43.96
CA ALA A 126 -7.57 20.55 45.37
C ALA A 126 -8.63 19.58 45.90
N ARG A 127 -8.19 18.43 46.45
CA ARG A 127 -9.11 17.39 46.93
C ARG A 127 -8.66 16.80 48.26
N LYS A 128 -9.63 16.44 49.10
CA LYS A 128 -9.35 15.64 50.30
C LYS A 128 -9.13 14.18 49.92
N THR A 129 -7.97 13.64 50.23
CA THR A 129 -7.65 12.23 50.03
C THR A 129 -6.71 11.75 51.13
N TYR A 130 -6.84 10.48 51.55
CA TYR A 130 -6.07 9.89 52.65
C TYR A 130 -5.98 10.76 53.94
N GLY A 131 -7.04 11.49 54.27
CA GLY A 131 -7.11 12.32 55.47
C GLY A 131 -6.52 13.73 55.35
N HIS A 132 -5.83 14.05 54.25
CA HIS A 132 -5.22 15.36 54.00
C HIS A 132 -5.87 16.08 52.82
N LEU A 133 -5.71 17.40 52.76
CA LEU A 133 -6.12 18.21 51.61
C LEU A 133 -4.95 18.33 50.64
N SER A 134 -4.97 17.61 49.52
CA SER A 134 -3.91 17.62 48.51
C SER A 134 -4.19 18.70 47.46
N ALA A 135 -3.35 19.74 47.43
CA ALA A 135 -3.47 20.90 46.55
C ALA A 135 -2.52 20.77 45.34
N GLY A 136 -2.77 19.74 44.52
CA GLY A 136 -1.94 19.40 43.37
C GLY A 136 -1.42 17.96 43.41
N MET A 137 -0.44 17.69 42.57
CA MET A 137 0.20 16.39 42.37
C MET A 137 1.65 16.57 41.92
N ILE A 138 2.54 15.67 42.36
CA ILE A 138 3.92 15.59 41.85
C ILE A 138 3.90 14.66 40.65
N ALA A 139 4.36 15.14 39.49
CA ALA A 139 4.17 14.44 38.22
C ALA A 139 5.34 13.52 37.86
N SER A 140 5.01 12.35 37.32
CA SER A 140 5.91 11.46 36.59
C SER A 140 6.06 11.89 35.12
N VAL A 141 7.06 11.35 34.44
CA VAL A 141 7.26 11.59 32.99
C VAL A 141 6.08 11.06 32.16
N ARG A 142 5.44 9.97 32.60
CA ARG A 142 4.24 9.41 31.95
C ARG A 142 3.03 10.30 32.10
N GLU A 143 2.80 10.85 33.29
CA GLU A 143 1.69 11.78 33.53
C GLU A 143 1.86 13.10 32.77
N LEU A 144 3.09 13.53 32.50
CA LEU A 144 3.37 14.69 31.64
C LEU A 144 3.30 14.36 30.14
N GLY A 145 3.14 13.09 29.77
CA GLY A 145 3.14 12.64 28.38
C GLY A 145 4.51 12.73 27.69
N ILE A 146 5.60 12.72 28.46
CA ILE A 146 6.98 12.92 27.94
C ILE A 146 7.82 11.64 27.91
N GLY A 147 7.32 10.54 28.47
CA GLY A 147 7.96 9.23 28.48
C GLY A 147 7.02 8.13 29.00
N GLU A 148 7.47 6.88 29.00
CA GLU A 148 6.67 5.72 29.45
C GLU A 148 7.03 5.23 30.87
N ASP A 149 8.10 5.78 31.46
CA ASP A 149 8.53 5.41 32.81
C ASP A 149 7.45 5.78 33.84
N HIS A 150 7.14 4.80 34.69
CA HIS A 150 6.12 4.87 35.74
C HIS A 150 6.65 4.41 37.11
N ASP A 151 7.96 4.17 37.25
CA ASP A 151 8.58 3.70 38.48
C ASP A 151 8.69 4.81 39.56
N GLY A 152 8.41 6.07 39.20
CA GLY A 152 8.35 7.17 40.14
C GLY A 152 8.06 8.54 39.51
N ILE A 153 8.28 9.61 40.29
CA ILE A 153 8.08 11.00 39.84
C ILE A 153 9.35 11.58 39.21
N LEU A 154 9.21 12.69 38.47
CA LEU A 154 10.34 13.39 37.87
C LEU A 154 11.09 14.22 38.93
N VAL A 155 12.30 13.77 39.29
CA VAL A 155 13.25 14.51 40.13
C VAL A 155 14.26 15.24 39.23
N LEU A 156 14.31 16.57 39.32
CA LEU A 156 15.06 17.42 38.39
C LEU A 156 16.57 17.23 38.50
N SER A 157 17.08 16.96 39.71
CA SER A 157 18.51 16.68 39.92
C SER A 157 18.99 15.41 39.20
N ARG A 158 18.10 14.41 39.01
CA ARG A 158 18.42 13.18 38.28
C ARG A 158 18.59 13.40 36.78
N ILE A 159 18.02 14.48 36.25
CA ILE A 159 18.20 14.92 34.85
C ILE A 159 19.18 16.09 34.74
N GLY A 160 20.00 16.33 35.79
CA GLY A 160 21.06 17.33 35.78
C GLY A 160 20.59 18.77 35.93
N LEU A 161 19.37 19.01 36.42
CA LEU A 161 18.79 20.34 36.56
C LEU A 161 18.65 20.76 38.03
N ASP A 162 18.93 22.03 38.32
CA ASP A 162 18.67 22.67 39.61
C ASP A 162 17.99 24.05 39.47
N PRO A 163 16.81 24.13 38.84
CA PRO A 163 16.15 25.41 38.51
C PRO A 163 15.57 26.11 39.74
N GLU A 164 15.20 27.38 39.61
CA GLU A 164 14.51 28.10 40.68
C GLU A 164 13.13 27.48 40.97
N ILE A 165 12.69 27.57 42.22
CA ILE A 165 11.35 27.13 42.60
C ILE A 165 10.32 28.03 41.91
N GLY A 166 9.21 27.47 41.43
CA GLY A 166 8.17 28.23 40.74
C GLY A 166 8.45 28.53 39.27
N THR A 167 9.62 28.15 38.73
CA THR A 167 9.88 28.16 37.29
C THR A 167 8.82 27.32 36.56
N ASP A 168 8.38 27.78 35.39
CA ASP A 168 7.48 27.03 34.52
C ASP A 168 8.17 25.75 34.03
N ALA A 169 7.66 24.61 34.48
CA ALA A 169 8.23 23.31 34.12
C ALA A 169 7.93 22.93 32.66
N MET A 170 6.88 23.51 32.05
CA MET A 170 6.59 23.30 30.63
C MET A 170 7.65 23.94 29.75
N ASP A 171 8.09 25.16 30.08
CA ASP A 171 9.18 25.82 29.37
C ASP A 171 10.51 25.08 29.56
N LEU A 172 10.84 24.75 30.80
CA LEU A 172 12.05 24.01 31.16
C LEU A 172 12.20 22.67 30.42
N LEU A 173 11.08 21.96 30.21
CA LEU A 173 11.04 20.65 29.54
C LEU A 173 10.75 20.75 28.03
N GLY A 174 10.71 21.97 27.48
CA GLY A 174 10.47 22.23 26.06
C GLY A 174 9.10 21.76 25.58
N LEU A 175 8.07 21.88 26.42
CA LEU A 175 6.70 21.41 26.14
C LEU A 175 5.82 22.43 25.41
N TYR A 176 6.30 23.67 25.26
CA TYR A 176 5.67 24.67 24.39
C TYR A 176 6.07 24.53 22.92
N ASP A 177 7.15 23.79 22.63
CA ASP A 177 7.56 23.55 21.25
C ASP A 177 6.64 22.53 20.57
N GLN A 178 6.59 22.56 19.25
CA GLN A 178 5.72 21.74 18.42
C GLN A 178 6.51 21.22 17.21
N ALA A 179 6.01 20.15 16.60
CA ALA A 179 6.58 19.62 15.37
C ALA A 179 5.53 19.51 14.26
N ALA A 180 5.96 19.89 13.05
CA ALA A 180 5.29 19.58 11.80
C ALA A 180 5.71 18.18 11.34
N GLU A 181 4.77 17.34 10.90
CA GLU A 181 5.08 16.05 10.28
C GLU A 181 4.77 16.09 8.79
N ILE A 182 5.79 15.76 7.99
CA ILE A 182 5.68 15.70 6.52
C ILE A 182 5.94 14.29 6.00
N ASN A 183 5.29 13.95 4.90
CA ASN A 183 5.63 12.76 4.11
C ASN A 183 6.83 13.09 3.21
N VAL A 184 7.90 12.31 3.35
CA VAL A 184 9.10 12.44 2.51
C VAL A 184 9.06 11.33 1.48
N THR A 185 9.10 11.67 0.20
CA THR A 185 9.13 10.71 -0.90
C THR A 185 10.52 10.05 -1.02
N PRO A 186 10.64 8.88 -1.67
CA PRO A 186 11.90 8.14 -1.74
C PRO A 186 13.06 8.86 -2.44
N ASP A 187 12.76 9.76 -3.38
CA ASP A 187 13.71 10.61 -4.13
C ASP A 187 14.35 11.71 -3.26
N ARG A 188 13.74 12.06 -2.12
CA ARG A 188 14.16 13.18 -1.27
C ARG A 188 14.80 12.72 0.03
N GLY A 189 15.71 11.75 -0.05
CA GLY A 189 16.40 11.18 1.12
C GLY A 189 16.99 12.23 2.06
N TYR A 190 17.57 13.30 1.49
CA TYR A 190 18.15 14.42 2.24
C TYR A 190 17.17 15.12 3.20
N ALA A 191 15.87 15.11 2.90
CA ALA A 191 14.82 15.71 3.72
C ALA A 191 14.45 14.87 4.97
N PHE A 192 15.06 13.70 5.19
CA PHE A 192 15.03 13.02 6.48
C PHE A 192 15.96 13.66 7.53
N SER A 193 16.15 14.97 7.46
CA SER A 193 16.99 15.73 8.37
C SER A 193 16.51 17.17 8.51
N ILE A 194 16.88 17.80 9.63
CA ILE A 194 16.70 19.23 9.82
C ILE A 194 17.51 20.00 8.80
N ARG A 195 18.73 19.56 8.45
CA ARG A 195 19.55 20.12 7.37
C ARG A 195 18.77 20.21 6.05
N GLY A 196 18.17 19.12 5.60
CA GLY A 196 17.43 19.05 4.35
C GLY A 196 16.13 19.85 4.39
N VAL A 197 15.34 19.70 5.46
CA VAL A 197 14.06 20.42 5.59
C VAL A 197 14.27 21.94 5.76
N ALA A 198 15.29 22.37 6.50
CA ALA A 198 15.62 23.79 6.63
C ALA A 198 16.00 24.41 5.28
N ARG A 199 16.72 23.66 4.43
CA ARG A 199 17.04 24.07 3.07
C ARG A 199 15.77 24.23 2.22
N GLU A 200 14.87 23.24 2.25
CA GLU A 200 13.62 23.28 1.49
C GLU A 200 12.64 24.35 1.99
N TYR A 201 12.59 24.59 3.31
CA TYR A 201 11.80 25.69 3.86
C TYR A 201 12.33 27.05 3.39
N ALA A 202 13.66 27.20 3.33
CA ALA A 202 14.27 28.41 2.80
C ALA A 202 13.90 28.64 1.33
N HIS A 203 13.87 27.57 0.51
CA HIS A 203 13.38 27.65 -0.87
C HIS A 203 11.91 28.04 -0.96
N ALA A 204 11.05 27.39 -0.18
CA ALA A 204 9.61 27.65 -0.18
C ALA A 204 9.25 29.10 0.20
N THR A 205 10.09 29.74 1.01
CA THR A 205 9.86 31.08 1.56
C THR A 205 10.73 32.17 0.93
N GLY A 206 11.70 31.79 0.08
CA GLY A 206 12.69 32.72 -0.46
C GLY A 206 13.57 33.36 0.62
N THR A 207 13.87 32.63 1.69
CA THR A 207 14.69 33.10 2.83
C THR A 207 16.07 32.48 2.83
N SER A 208 16.99 32.99 3.67
CA SER A 208 18.34 32.44 3.77
C SER A 208 18.37 31.12 4.56
N PHE A 209 19.18 30.18 4.10
CA PHE A 209 19.51 28.95 4.81
C PHE A 209 20.94 28.99 5.36
N THR A 210 21.16 28.47 6.58
CA THR A 210 22.49 28.21 7.13
C THR A 210 22.70 26.71 7.29
N ASP A 211 23.65 26.13 6.56
CA ASP A 211 23.91 24.70 6.64
C ASP A 211 24.44 24.30 8.04
N PRO A 212 23.73 23.47 8.83
CA PRO A 212 24.23 22.99 10.11
C PRO A 212 25.60 22.32 10.01
N ALA A 213 25.90 21.66 8.89
CA ALA A 213 27.19 21.00 8.67
C ALA A 213 28.36 21.99 8.62
N SER A 214 28.11 23.26 8.23
CA SER A 214 29.15 24.30 8.20
C SER A 214 29.54 24.84 9.57
N LYS A 215 28.77 24.53 10.63
CA LYS A 215 29.08 24.90 12.02
C LYS A 215 30.00 23.90 12.73
N VAL A 216 30.38 22.82 12.06
CA VAL A 216 31.20 21.74 12.64
C VAL A 216 32.58 21.76 12.01
N GLU A 217 33.60 21.90 12.84
CA GLU A 217 35.00 21.89 12.40
C GLU A 217 35.56 20.46 12.43
N ALA A 218 35.42 19.75 11.31
CA ALA A 218 35.99 18.41 11.16
C ALA A 218 37.48 18.46 10.75
N PRO A 219 38.33 17.54 11.24
CA PRO A 219 39.70 17.39 10.77
C PRO A 219 39.73 17.13 9.26
N ALA A 220 40.63 17.82 8.55
CA ALA A 220 40.76 17.70 7.10
C ALA A 220 41.25 16.31 6.65
N GLU A 221 42.09 15.67 7.46
CA GLU A 221 42.58 14.31 7.24
C GLU A 221 42.54 13.52 8.55
N LEU A 222 42.18 12.24 8.46
CA LEU A 222 42.18 11.30 9.57
C LEU A 222 43.08 10.12 9.22
N ALA A 223 44.09 9.87 10.06
CA ALA A 223 44.99 8.74 9.91
C ALA A 223 45.36 8.14 11.26
N GLY A 224 45.76 6.86 11.25
CA GLY A 224 46.28 6.16 12.43
C GLY A 224 45.24 5.80 13.49
N GLY A 225 43.94 5.90 13.18
CA GLY A 225 42.86 5.47 14.06
C GLY A 225 42.61 3.96 14.05
N TYR A 226 41.42 3.55 14.51
CA TYR A 226 41.01 2.15 14.56
C TYR A 226 40.94 1.55 13.14
N THR A 227 41.57 0.40 12.92
CA THR A 227 41.64 -0.20 11.58
C THR A 227 40.25 -0.59 11.06
N VAL A 228 39.89 -0.11 9.87
CA VAL A 228 38.67 -0.47 9.14
C VAL A 228 39.04 -0.97 7.75
N LYS A 229 38.43 -2.08 7.30
CA LYS A 229 38.61 -2.67 5.96
C LYS A 229 37.26 -2.83 5.26
N LEU A 230 37.19 -2.44 3.98
CA LEU A 230 36.01 -2.60 3.14
C LEU A 230 36.25 -3.78 2.18
N ASN A 231 35.65 -4.93 2.48
CA ASN A 231 35.86 -6.21 1.79
C ASN A 231 34.53 -6.79 1.29
N ASP A 232 33.87 -6.09 0.36
CA ASP A 232 32.68 -6.61 -0.31
C ASP A 232 33.07 -7.41 -1.57
N ASP A 233 33.25 -8.72 -1.39
CA ASP A 233 33.66 -9.64 -2.48
C ASP A 233 32.48 -10.02 -3.42
N ALA A 234 31.24 -9.71 -3.06
CA ALA A 234 30.04 -10.07 -3.81
C ALA A 234 29.02 -8.90 -3.86
N PRO A 235 29.40 -7.76 -4.47
CA PRO A 235 28.55 -6.58 -4.54
C PRO A 235 27.28 -6.81 -5.37
N ILE A 236 26.15 -6.27 -4.91
CA ILE A 236 24.88 -6.34 -5.64
C ILE A 236 24.97 -5.43 -6.87
N TYR A 237 24.70 -5.99 -8.05
CA TYR A 237 24.84 -5.30 -9.34
C TYR A 237 26.23 -4.70 -9.60
N GLY A 238 27.28 -5.21 -8.93
CA GLY A 238 28.63 -4.66 -9.04
C GLY A 238 28.87 -3.36 -8.26
N LYS A 239 27.89 -2.87 -7.49
CA LYS A 239 28.05 -1.69 -6.60
C LYS A 239 28.54 -2.13 -5.22
N PRO A 240 29.70 -1.63 -4.74
CA PRO A 240 30.18 -1.92 -3.39
C PRO A 240 29.13 -1.57 -2.33
N GLY A 241 28.88 -2.47 -1.38
CA GLY A 241 27.90 -2.26 -0.33
C GLY A 241 28.25 -1.11 0.62
N CYS A 242 29.54 -0.80 0.76
CA CYS A 242 30.07 0.33 1.51
C CYS A 242 31.27 0.90 0.75
N ASP A 243 31.24 2.20 0.47
CA ASP A 243 32.27 2.94 -0.26
C ASP A 243 32.93 4.04 0.59
N ARG A 244 32.44 4.28 1.82
CA ARG A 244 33.10 5.09 2.84
C ARG A 244 32.77 4.64 4.26
N PHE A 245 33.78 4.64 5.13
CA PHE A 245 33.63 4.42 6.56
C PHE A 245 34.56 5.36 7.35
N VAL A 246 33.97 6.22 8.17
CA VAL A 246 34.67 7.10 9.10
C VAL A 246 34.55 6.54 10.52
N ALA A 247 35.69 6.42 11.21
CA ALA A 247 35.75 5.99 12.61
C ALA A 247 36.52 6.97 13.48
N ARG A 248 35.95 7.35 14.63
CA ARG A 248 36.56 8.26 15.61
C ARG A 248 36.43 7.72 17.03
N THR A 249 37.47 7.91 17.84
CA THR A 249 37.50 7.40 19.21
C THR A 249 37.35 8.53 20.23
N VAL A 250 36.53 8.31 21.26
CA VAL A 250 36.41 9.16 22.44
C VAL A 250 36.62 8.30 23.69
N ARG A 251 37.54 8.70 24.56
CA ARG A 251 37.96 7.95 25.76
C ARG A 251 37.51 8.63 27.03
N GLY A 252 37.26 7.82 28.06
CA GLY A 252 36.88 8.31 29.39
C GLY A 252 35.53 9.04 29.42
N VAL A 253 34.56 8.62 28.59
CA VAL A 253 33.20 9.15 28.65
C VAL A 253 32.48 8.65 29.90
N ASP A 254 31.61 9.49 30.48
CA ASP A 254 30.64 9.06 31.48
C ASP A 254 29.30 8.79 30.80
N ALA A 255 29.04 7.52 30.47
CA ALA A 255 27.81 7.10 29.81
C ALA A 255 26.56 7.21 30.70
N THR A 256 26.72 7.39 32.02
CA THR A 256 25.61 7.46 32.99
C THR A 256 24.99 8.85 33.10
N LYS A 257 25.61 9.87 32.49
CA LYS A 257 25.09 11.23 32.51
C LYS A 257 23.74 11.30 31.78
N PRO A 258 22.77 12.07 32.32
CA PRO A 258 21.47 12.21 31.68
C PRO A 258 21.56 13.04 30.40
N THR A 259 20.74 12.69 29.42
CA THR A 259 20.55 13.50 28.22
C THR A 259 19.91 14.85 28.57
N PRO A 260 20.51 15.99 28.15
CA PRO A 260 19.97 17.31 28.45
C PRO A 260 18.52 17.50 27.95
N PRO A 261 17.67 18.26 28.68
CA PRO A 261 16.26 18.42 28.34
C PRO A 261 15.99 18.95 26.92
N TRP A 262 16.84 19.86 26.43
CA TRP A 262 16.70 20.42 25.08
C TRP A 262 16.85 19.34 24.00
N MET A 263 17.75 18.37 24.19
CA MET A 263 17.98 17.28 23.25
C MET A 263 16.86 16.25 23.34
N THR A 264 16.47 15.87 24.56
CA THR A 264 15.36 14.95 24.81
C THR A 264 14.04 15.49 24.24
N SER A 265 13.78 16.80 24.36
CA SER A 265 12.59 17.42 23.78
C SER A 265 12.59 17.34 22.25
N ARG A 266 13.72 17.67 21.61
CA ARG A 266 13.86 17.58 20.14
C ARG A 266 13.69 16.14 19.64
N LEU A 267 14.35 15.17 20.28
CA LEU A 267 14.22 13.76 19.94
C LEU A 267 12.75 13.30 20.06
N ARG A 268 12.10 13.62 21.18
CA ARG A 268 10.68 13.27 21.40
C ARG A 268 9.77 13.88 20.33
N LEU A 269 9.91 15.16 20.03
CA LEU A 269 9.13 15.84 18.98
C LEU A 269 9.43 15.27 17.59
N ALA A 270 10.67 14.83 17.35
CA ALA A 270 11.06 14.11 16.14
C ALA A 270 10.58 12.64 16.10
N GLY A 271 9.91 12.14 17.15
CA GLY A 271 9.39 10.77 17.23
C GLY A 271 10.40 9.74 17.75
N ILE A 272 11.53 10.17 18.30
CA ILE A 272 12.58 9.32 18.85
C ILE A 272 12.53 9.35 20.38
N ARG A 273 12.53 8.17 20.99
CA ARG A 273 12.62 8.00 22.44
C ARG A 273 14.08 8.10 22.88
N SER A 274 14.33 8.87 23.93
CA SER A 274 15.62 8.93 24.61
C SER A 274 15.93 7.60 25.30
N ILE A 275 17.18 7.13 25.19
CA ILE A 275 17.65 5.84 25.73
C ILE A 275 18.84 6.06 26.66
N SER A 276 19.94 6.58 26.13
CA SER A 276 21.17 6.88 26.86
C SER A 276 21.91 7.99 26.13
N LEU A 277 22.75 8.75 26.84
CA LEU A 277 23.40 9.92 26.26
C LEU A 277 24.17 9.63 24.95
N PRO A 278 25.00 8.58 24.83
CA PRO A 278 25.68 8.29 23.56
C PRO A 278 24.75 7.92 22.40
N VAL A 279 23.68 7.18 22.68
CA VAL A 279 22.67 6.77 21.68
C VAL A 279 21.84 7.99 21.25
N ASP A 280 21.49 8.84 22.20
CA ASP A 280 20.71 10.06 21.97
C ASP A 280 21.50 11.08 21.15
N ILE A 281 22.81 11.24 21.41
CA ILE A 281 23.70 12.05 20.58
C ILE A 281 23.74 11.52 19.14
N SER A 282 23.90 10.20 18.96
CA SER A 282 23.92 9.59 17.63
C SER A 282 22.60 9.80 16.87
N ASN A 283 21.46 9.60 17.54
CA ASN A 283 20.13 9.87 16.98
C ASN A 283 19.93 11.37 16.67
N TYR A 284 20.41 12.24 17.54
CA TYR A 284 20.32 13.69 17.38
C TYR A 284 21.08 14.13 16.13
N VAL A 285 22.32 13.69 15.95
CA VAL A 285 23.13 14.05 14.77
C VAL A 285 22.55 13.47 13.48
N MET A 286 21.98 12.26 13.53
CA MET A 286 21.24 11.69 12.39
C MET A 286 20.06 12.56 11.99
N LEU A 287 19.31 13.09 12.95
CA LEU A 287 18.20 14.02 12.66
C LEU A 287 18.71 15.40 12.23
N GLU A 288 19.82 15.88 12.79
CA GLU A 288 20.42 17.18 12.47
C GLU A 288 20.91 17.23 11.02
N LEU A 289 21.76 16.25 10.65
CA LEU A 289 22.54 16.27 9.41
C LEU A 289 22.07 15.25 8.37
N GLY A 290 21.24 14.28 8.75
CA GLY A 290 20.74 13.23 7.86
C GLY A 290 21.65 11.99 7.78
N GLN A 291 22.81 12.00 8.42
CA GLN A 291 23.74 10.88 8.46
C GLN A 291 23.48 9.99 9.67
N PRO A 292 23.00 8.74 9.47
CA PRO A 292 22.99 7.78 10.56
C PRO A 292 24.41 7.52 11.06
N THR A 293 24.59 7.53 12.37
CA THR A 293 25.85 7.19 13.04
C THR A 293 25.61 6.01 13.98
N HIS A 294 26.69 5.41 14.46
CA HIS A 294 26.60 4.38 15.50
C HIS A 294 27.74 4.53 16.51
N CYS A 295 27.49 4.15 17.76
CA CYS A 295 28.47 4.16 18.83
C CYS A 295 28.72 2.73 19.28
N TYR A 296 29.95 2.24 19.14
CA TYR A 296 30.40 0.96 19.68
C TYR A 296 31.08 1.17 21.03
N ASP A 297 30.89 0.24 21.95
CA ASP A 297 31.76 0.10 23.11
C ASP A 297 33.14 -0.38 22.63
N LEU A 298 34.13 0.52 22.64
CA LEU A 298 35.47 0.24 22.13
C LEU A 298 36.14 -0.92 22.88
N ASP A 299 35.85 -1.07 24.17
CA ASP A 299 36.45 -2.10 25.01
C ASP A 299 35.87 -3.50 24.73
N LYS A 300 34.75 -3.58 24.00
CA LYS A 300 34.13 -4.83 23.54
C LYS A 300 34.54 -5.23 22.12
N LEU A 301 35.16 -4.33 21.36
CA LEU A 301 35.62 -4.63 20.00
C LEU A 301 36.86 -5.55 20.04
N SER A 302 36.92 -6.46 19.06
CA SER A 302 38.01 -7.43 18.92
C SER A 302 38.67 -7.29 17.55
N GLY A 303 39.94 -6.88 17.49
CA GLY A 303 40.68 -6.78 16.21
C GLY A 303 40.11 -5.71 15.26
N ASP A 304 40.40 -5.83 13.95
CA ASP A 304 40.00 -4.83 12.96
C ASP A 304 38.49 -4.89 12.65
N ILE A 305 37.87 -3.75 12.35
CA ILE A 305 36.54 -3.73 11.75
C ILE A 305 36.67 -4.12 10.27
N VAL A 306 35.83 -5.05 9.82
CA VAL A 306 35.74 -5.48 8.42
C VAL A 306 34.28 -5.39 7.98
N VAL A 307 34.03 -4.58 6.96
CA VAL A 307 32.72 -4.50 6.29
C VAL A 307 32.72 -5.52 5.16
N ARG A 308 31.85 -6.53 5.24
CA ARG A 308 31.79 -7.65 4.28
C ARG A 308 30.39 -8.22 4.15
N ARG A 309 30.15 -9.05 3.14
CA ARG A 309 28.91 -9.83 3.01
C ARG A 309 28.85 -10.96 4.03
N ALA A 310 27.63 -11.34 4.40
CA ALA A 310 27.39 -12.50 5.22
C ALA A 310 27.78 -13.79 4.50
N VAL A 311 28.22 -14.79 5.26
CA VAL A 311 28.42 -16.15 4.73
C VAL A 311 27.17 -16.99 4.94
N ALA A 312 27.00 -18.04 4.12
CA ALA A 312 25.82 -18.90 4.20
C ALA A 312 25.66 -19.52 5.60
N GLY A 313 24.49 -19.30 6.22
CA GLY A 313 24.16 -19.81 7.54
C GLY A 313 24.67 -18.96 8.72
N GLU A 314 25.34 -17.83 8.46
CA GLU A 314 25.77 -16.88 9.49
C GLU A 314 24.56 -16.33 10.27
N LYS A 315 24.77 -16.00 11.54
CA LYS A 315 23.74 -15.48 12.44
C LYS A 315 24.28 -14.33 13.26
N ILE A 316 23.39 -13.42 13.65
CA ILE A 316 23.70 -12.31 14.55
C ILE A 316 22.56 -12.12 15.56
N THR A 317 22.89 -11.70 16.78
CA THR A 317 21.93 -11.18 17.75
C THR A 317 21.94 -9.65 17.66
N THR A 318 20.83 -9.06 17.21
CA THR A 318 20.69 -7.60 17.13
C THR A 318 20.34 -6.97 18.48
N LEU A 319 20.40 -5.64 18.58
CA LEU A 319 20.07 -4.85 19.78
C LEU A 319 18.66 -5.11 20.34
N ASP A 320 17.73 -5.64 19.55
CA ASP A 320 16.41 -6.07 20.04
C ASP A 320 16.40 -7.50 20.61
N GLU A 321 17.60 -8.03 20.94
CA GLU A 321 17.88 -9.36 21.50
C GLU A 321 17.41 -10.55 20.64
N LYS A 322 17.07 -10.30 19.37
CA LYS A 322 16.64 -11.36 18.45
C LYS A 322 17.81 -11.93 17.66
N VAL A 323 17.88 -13.26 17.61
CA VAL A 323 18.78 -13.99 16.73
C VAL A 323 18.21 -14.00 15.31
N ARG A 324 18.99 -13.50 14.36
CA ARG A 324 18.63 -13.41 12.93
C ARG A 324 19.51 -14.34 12.13
N THR A 325 18.89 -15.06 11.19
CA THR A 325 19.63 -15.84 10.18
C THR A 325 19.89 -14.93 9.00
N LEU A 326 21.16 -14.76 8.65
CA LEU A 326 21.60 -13.84 7.61
C LEU A 326 21.54 -14.50 6.23
N ASP A 327 21.31 -13.68 5.23
CA ASP A 327 21.36 -14.01 3.82
C ASP A 327 22.69 -13.51 3.24
N VAL A 328 23.24 -14.20 2.24
CA VAL A 328 24.56 -13.87 1.66
C VAL A 328 24.61 -12.48 1.02
N GLU A 329 23.45 -11.89 0.70
CA GLU A 329 23.39 -10.50 0.23
C GLU A 329 23.41 -9.47 1.37
N ASP A 330 23.24 -9.88 2.63
CA ASP A 330 23.29 -8.95 3.76
C ASP A 330 24.72 -8.41 3.92
N LEU A 331 24.85 -7.08 3.95
CA LEU A 331 26.11 -6.42 4.29
C LEU A 331 26.24 -6.34 5.81
N LEU A 332 27.39 -6.74 6.33
CA LEU A 332 27.68 -6.80 7.75
C LEU A 332 28.84 -5.88 8.12
N ILE A 333 28.77 -5.36 9.33
CA ILE A 333 29.93 -4.83 10.04
C ILE A 333 30.40 -5.97 10.95
N THR A 334 31.67 -6.34 10.83
CA THR A 334 32.25 -7.47 11.56
C THR A 334 33.53 -7.05 12.25
N ASP A 335 33.92 -7.79 13.28
CA ASP A 335 35.23 -7.72 13.90
C ASP A 335 35.82 -9.13 14.03
N GLY A 336 36.91 -9.28 14.79
CA GLY A 336 37.56 -10.55 15.08
C GLY A 336 36.70 -11.57 15.84
N SER A 337 35.55 -11.17 16.41
CA SER A 337 34.58 -12.06 17.04
C SER A 337 33.48 -12.54 16.08
N GLY A 338 33.27 -11.84 14.95
CA GLY A 338 32.23 -12.16 13.97
C GLY A 338 31.37 -10.93 13.62
N ALA A 339 30.10 -11.17 13.28
CA ALA A 339 29.17 -10.11 12.93
C ALA A 339 28.76 -9.28 14.16
N ILE A 340 29.01 -7.97 14.11
CA ILE A 340 28.69 -6.99 15.16
C ILE A 340 27.58 -6.00 14.74
N GLY A 341 27.12 -6.06 13.49
CA GLY A 341 25.95 -5.32 13.03
C GLY A 341 25.52 -5.71 11.62
N ILE A 342 24.24 -5.52 11.31
CA ILE A 342 23.75 -5.49 9.92
C ILE A 342 23.93 -4.06 9.44
N ALA A 343 24.88 -3.86 8.51
CA ALA A 343 25.34 -2.54 8.07
C ALA A 343 24.15 -1.68 7.63
N GLY A 344 24.10 -0.42 8.07
CA GLY A 344 23.03 0.53 7.75
C GLY A 344 21.61 0.16 8.24
N VAL A 345 21.43 -0.96 8.95
CA VAL A 345 20.11 -1.43 9.42
C VAL A 345 20.02 -1.45 10.93
N MET A 346 20.86 -2.23 11.62
CA MET A 346 20.79 -2.40 13.08
C MET A 346 22.11 -2.92 13.63
N GLY A 347 22.57 -2.34 14.75
CA GLY A 347 23.71 -2.85 15.50
C GLY A 347 23.46 -4.23 16.11
N GLY A 348 24.54 -4.92 16.44
CA GLY A 348 24.56 -6.16 17.23
C GLY A 348 24.67 -5.88 18.72
N ALA A 349 24.16 -6.81 19.54
CA ALA A 349 24.18 -6.66 21.00
C ALA A 349 25.59 -6.81 21.62
N ALA A 350 26.53 -7.47 20.91
CA ALA A 350 27.85 -7.80 21.45
C ALA A 350 28.72 -6.57 21.75
N THR A 351 28.54 -5.49 21.00
CA THR A 351 29.35 -4.26 21.04
C THR A 351 28.53 -3.04 21.45
N GLU A 352 27.34 -3.27 22.00
CA GLU A 352 26.41 -2.23 22.45
C GLU A 352 27.00 -1.39 23.60
N VAL A 353 26.75 -0.09 23.55
CA VAL A 353 27.06 0.84 24.65
C VAL A 353 26.13 0.61 25.84
N SER A 354 26.67 0.66 27.05
CA SER A 354 25.94 0.47 28.31
C SER A 354 26.40 1.47 29.37
N ASP A 355 25.77 1.47 30.53
CA ASP A 355 26.16 2.32 31.67
C ASP A 355 27.63 2.14 32.09
N SER A 356 28.25 0.99 31.80
CA SER A 356 29.67 0.72 32.10
C SER A 356 30.64 1.15 30.99
N THR A 357 30.15 1.64 29.85
CA THR A 357 30.99 1.99 28.71
C THR A 357 31.77 3.27 28.99
N SER A 358 33.08 3.22 28.82
CA SER A 358 33.98 4.37 29.05
C SER A 358 34.73 4.84 27.82
N ASN A 359 34.88 3.96 26.82
CA ASN A 359 35.55 4.27 25.57
C ASN A 359 34.60 3.95 24.42
N ILE A 360 34.40 4.91 23.51
CA ILE A 360 33.46 4.79 22.41
C ILE A 360 34.21 4.92 21.09
N LEU A 361 33.87 4.03 20.15
CA LEU A 361 34.19 4.19 18.74
C LEU A 361 32.93 4.65 17.99
N VAL A 362 32.98 5.84 17.41
CA VAL A 362 31.93 6.42 16.59
C VAL A 362 32.10 5.97 15.15
N GLU A 363 31.05 5.42 14.55
CA GLU A 363 30.91 5.12 13.13
C GLU A 363 30.07 6.18 12.43
N ALA A 364 30.56 6.64 11.26
CA ALA A 364 29.75 7.25 10.22
C ALA A 364 30.14 6.66 8.87
N ALA A 365 29.24 5.89 8.26
CA ALA A 365 29.51 5.16 7.03
C ALA A 365 28.51 5.53 5.92
N HIS A 366 28.90 5.27 4.67
CA HIS A 366 28.05 5.38 3.49
C HIS A 366 27.82 3.97 2.91
N PHE A 367 26.56 3.65 2.65
CA PHE A 367 26.12 2.31 2.24
C PHE A 367 25.25 2.38 0.98
N ASP A 368 25.37 1.37 0.12
CA ASP A 368 24.57 1.21 -1.10
C ASP A 368 23.08 1.04 -0.78
N GLU A 369 22.22 1.81 -1.46
CA GLU A 369 20.80 1.91 -1.17
C GLU A 369 20.09 0.56 -1.34
N VAL A 370 20.45 -0.20 -2.38
CA VAL A 370 19.83 -1.49 -2.70
C VAL A 370 20.18 -2.55 -1.65
N SER A 371 21.44 -2.58 -1.22
CA SER A 371 21.92 -3.48 -0.16
C SER A 371 21.14 -3.26 1.14
N ILE A 372 20.93 -2.01 1.54
CA ILE A 372 20.14 -1.67 2.72
C ILE A 372 18.66 -1.99 2.52
N ALA A 373 18.10 -1.62 1.37
CA ALA A 373 16.70 -1.83 1.02
C ALA A 373 16.30 -3.32 1.08
N ARG A 374 17.16 -4.23 0.59
CA ARG A 374 16.93 -5.68 0.66
C ARG A 374 17.04 -6.20 2.09
N SER A 375 18.11 -5.83 2.80
CA SER A 375 18.38 -6.29 4.17
C SER A 375 17.26 -5.88 5.14
N ARG A 376 16.80 -4.63 5.11
CA ARG A 376 15.71 -4.16 5.99
C ARG A 376 14.37 -4.88 5.74
N ARG A 377 14.03 -5.17 4.47
CA ARG A 377 12.78 -5.83 4.09
C ARG A 377 12.83 -7.32 4.48
N ARG A 378 13.96 -7.98 4.21
CA ARG A 378 14.23 -9.37 4.57
C ARG A 378 14.11 -9.60 6.09
N HIS A 379 14.72 -8.71 6.87
CA HIS A 379 14.75 -8.82 8.34
C HIS A 379 13.60 -8.12 9.06
N LYS A 380 12.71 -7.42 8.33
CA LYS A 380 11.59 -6.64 8.86
C LYS A 380 12.03 -5.61 9.90
N LEU A 381 13.10 -4.87 9.58
CA LEU A 381 13.72 -3.88 10.45
C LEU A 381 13.70 -2.47 9.80
N PRO A 382 12.56 -1.76 9.82
CA PRO A 382 12.47 -0.41 9.28
C PRO A 382 13.04 0.63 10.26
N SER A 383 14.33 0.51 10.62
CA SER A 383 15.02 1.45 11.51
C SER A 383 15.18 2.83 10.87
N GLU A 384 15.40 3.86 11.69
CA GLU A 384 15.65 5.23 11.21
C GLU A 384 16.90 5.33 10.33
N ALA A 385 17.94 4.53 10.61
CA ALA A 385 19.12 4.43 9.76
C ALA A 385 18.75 3.82 8.40
N SER A 386 18.04 2.69 8.38
CA SER A 386 17.70 1.98 7.14
C SER A 386 16.79 2.81 6.22
N LYS A 387 15.90 3.64 6.79
CA LYS A 387 15.02 4.54 6.03
C LYS A 387 15.80 5.62 5.29
N ARG A 388 16.91 6.09 5.87
CA ARG A 388 17.78 7.12 5.28
C ARG A 388 18.70 6.49 4.24
N PHE A 389 19.46 5.46 4.63
CA PHE A 389 20.39 4.82 3.72
C PHE A 389 19.71 4.19 2.49
N GLU A 390 18.49 3.64 2.60
CA GLU A 390 17.80 3.11 1.40
C GLU A 390 17.36 4.19 0.39
N ARG A 391 17.45 5.47 0.75
CA ARG A 391 17.09 6.65 -0.07
C ARG A 391 18.31 7.49 -0.44
N GLY A 392 19.50 7.04 -0.06
CA GLY A 392 20.74 7.78 -0.19
C GLY A 392 21.00 8.74 0.97
N VAL A 393 22.25 8.79 1.38
CA VAL A 393 22.78 9.72 2.40
C VAL A 393 23.94 10.46 1.78
N ASP A 394 24.12 11.73 2.12
CA ASP A 394 25.20 12.56 1.57
C ASP A 394 26.58 11.99 1.93
N TRP A 395 27.31 11.48 0.92
CA TRP A 395 28.64 10.91 1.09
C TRP A 395 29.62 11.87 1.78
N HIS A 396 29.52 13.18 1.51
CA HIS A 396 30.47 14.17 2.03
C HIS A 396 30.23 14.52 3.51
N VAL A 397 29.03 14.33 4.05
CA VAL A 397 28.71 14.74 5.42
C VAL A 397 29.18 13.76 6.49
N ALA A 398 29.59 12.54 6.11
CA ALA A 398 29.96 11.47 7.05
C ALA A 398 31.03 11.90 8.07
N GLY A 399 32.13 12.52 7.62
CA GLY A 399 33.19 13.00 8.49
C GLY A 399 32.73 14.10 9.45
N THR A 400 31.93 15.04 8.95
CA THR A 400 31.32 16.12 9.73
C THR A 400 30.36 15.58 10.79
N ALA A 401 29.54 14.58 10.44
CA ALA A 401 28.63 13.95 11.38
C ALA A 401 29.38 13.17 12.47
N ALA A 402 30.44 12.43 12.12
CA ALA A 402 31.29 11.77 13.10
C ALA A 402 31.92 12.78 14.08
N GLN A 403 32.43 13.91 13.57
CA GLN A 403 32.96 14.97 14.42
C GLN A 403 31.88 15.57 15.32
N ARG A 404 30.68 15.82 14.80
CA ARG A 404 29.57 16.37 15.59
C ARG A 404 29.18 15.46 16.76
N VAL A 405 29.20 14.14 16.56
CA VAL A 405 29.00 13.17 17.65
C VAL A 405 30.15 13.25 18.66
N VAL A 406 31.39 13.33 18.20
CA VAL A 406 32.58 13.49 19.07
C VAL A 406 32.47 14.75 19.93
N ASP A 407 32.13 15.89 19.34
CA ASP A 407 31.99 17.17 20.05
C ASP A 407 30.96 17.08 21.17
N LEU A 408 29.79 16.51 20.87
CA LEU A 408 28.72 16.33 21.85
C LEU A 408 29.08 15.32 22.95
N LEU A 409 29.84 14.26 22.63
CA LEU A 409 30.34 13.32 23.63
C LEU A 409 31.37 13.98 24.56
N VAL A 410 32.27 14.80 24.03
CA VAL A 410 33.24 15.56 24.84
C VAL A 410 32.50 16.56 25.73
N GLU A 411 31.58 17.34 25.16
CA GLU A 411 30.82 18.38 25.87
C GLU A 411 29.92 17.79 26.97
N LEU A 412 29.10 16.79 26.62
CA LEU A 412 28.05 16.30 27.50
C LEU A 412 28.52 15.12 28.37
N ALA A 413 29.28 14.18 27.79
CA ALA A 413 29.76 13.01 28.52
C ALA A 413 31.10 13.26 29.25
N GLY A 414 31.88 14.28 28.86
CA GLY A 414 33.14 14.66 29.50
C GLY A 414 34.35 13.83 29.07
N GLY A 415 34.26 13.12 27.93
CA GLY A 415 35.37 12.33 27.38
C GLY A 415 36.44 13.19 26.70
N THR A 416 37.51 12.54 26.23
CA THR A 416 38.57 13.15 25.43
C THR A 416 38.65 12.45 24.07
N ALA A 417 38.61 13.21 22.98
CA ALA A 417 38.71 12.69 21.63
C ALA A 417 40.16 12.35 21.28
N ASP A 418 40.38 11.22 20.61
CA ASP A 418 41.68 10.92 20.00
C ASP A 418 41.89 11.83 18.77
N GLU A 419 43.11 12.34 18.58
CA GLU A 419 43.49 13.10 17.37
C GLU A 419 43.53 12.18 16.13
N ALA A 420 43.91 10.92 16.34
CA ALA A 420 43.90 9.90 15.30
C ALA A 420 42.47 9.48 14.94
N GLY A 421 42.29 9.11 13.68
CA GLY A 421 41.00 8.61 13.19
C GLY A 421 41.19 7.80 11.92
N THR A 422 40.07 7.29 11.42
CA THR A 422 40.03 6.49 10.20
C THR A 422 38.99 7.08 9.27
N ASP A 423 39.36 7.32 8.02
CA ASP A 423 38.45 7.65 6.92
C ASP A 423 38.91 6.82 5.72
N VAL A 424 38.22 5.70 5.48
CA VAL A 424 38.51 4.80 4.36
C VAL A 424 37.38 4.87 3.37
N GLY A 425 37.69 5.01 2.08
CA GLY A 425 36.68 5.09 1.05
C GLY A 425 37.17 5.79 -0.21
N THR A 426 36.33 5.81 -1.24
CA THR A 426 36.55 6.58 -2.47
C THR A 426 35.32 7.44 -2.72
N ALA A 427 35.52 8.73 -2.94
CA ALA A 427 34.42 9.64 -3.26
C ALA A 427 33.75 9.21 -4.58
N PRO A 428 32.41 9.28 -4.68
CA PRO A 428 31.73 9.06 -5.94
C PRO A 428 32.15 10.12 -6.97
N GLU A 429 32.03 9.77 -8.25
CA GLU A 429 32.21 10.74 -9.32
C GLU A 429 31.14 11.83 -9.24
N THR A 430 31.55 13.06 -9.50
CA THR A 430 30.63 14.20 -9.53
C THR A 430 29.67 14.07 -10.71
N VAL A 431 28.38 14.24 -10.44
CA VAL A 431 27.34 14.22 -11.47
C VAL A 431 27.24 15.60 -12.11
N THR A 432 27.54 15.66 -13.40
CA THR A 432 27.41 16.87 -14.22
C THR A 432 26.43 16.62 -15.35
N VAL A 433 25.42 17.48 -15.45
CA VAL A 433 24.32 17.38 -16.42
C VAL A 433 24.34 18.59 -17.33
N GLU A 434 24.30 18.33 -18.64
CA GLU A 434 24.12 19.38 -19.66
C GLU A 434 22.63 19.67 -19.84
N LEU A 435 22.23 20.92 -19.57
CA LEU A 435 20.86 21.40 -19.71
C LEU A 435 20.79 22.46 -20.82
N PRO A 436 20.25 22.12 -22.01
CA PRO A 436 20.05 23.10 -23.07
C PRO A 436 19.11 24.23 -22.62
N ALA A 437 19.39 25.46 -23.04
CA ALA A 437 18.69 26.66 -22.54
C ALA A 437 17.15 26.58 -22.65
N ALA A 438 16.64 26.01 -23.75
CA ALA A 438 15.20 25.91 -24.02
C ALA A 438 14.56 24.64 -23.45
N PHE A 439 15.34 23.66 -22.95
CA PHE A 439 14.84 22.32 -22.66
C PHE A 439 13.74 22.30 -21.59
N ALA A 440 13.98 22.97 -20.45
CA ALA A 440 13.00 23.04 -19.38
C ALA A 440 11.72 23.76 -19.84
N ALA A 441 11.86 24.87 -20.58
CA ALA A 441 10.71 25.62 -21.10
C ALA A 441 9.86 24.80 -22.08
N GLU A 442 10.51 24.10 -23.03
CA GLU A 442 9.83 23.22 -23.98
C GLU A 442 9.16 22.02 -23.31
N ARG A 443 9.78 21.47 -22.26
CA ARG A 443 9.28 20.30 -21.54
C ARG A 443 8.08 20.64 -20.65
N ILE A 444 8.14 21.77 -19.94
CA ILE A 444 7.14 22.21 -18.96
C ILE A 444 6.00 23.00 -19.61
N GLY A 445 6.30 23.74 -20.69
CA GLY A 445 5.31 24.54 -21.43
C GLY A 445 5.14 25.98 -20.92
N ILE A 446 6.13 26.51 -20.19
CA ILE A 446 6.22 27.93 -19.80
C ILE A 446 7.64 28.46 -20.04
N ASP A 447 7.76 29.75 -20.29
CA ASP A 447 9.08 30.40 -20.41
C ASP A 447 9.68 30.63 -19.01
N PHE A 448 10.96 30.29 -18.86
CA PHE A 448 11.76 30.61 -17.68
C PHE A 448 12.82 31.64 -18.05
N THR A 449 13.02 32.65 -17.20
CA THR A 449 14.17 33.55 -17.36
C THR A 449 15.46 32.83 -16.98
N GLN A 450 16.59 33.26 -17.53
CA GLN A 450 17.90 32.74 -17.13
C GLN A 450 18.13 32.87 -15.62
N GLU A 451 17.69 33.98 -15.03
CA GLU A 451 17.78 34.22 -13.58
C GLU A 451 16.97 33.19 -12.79
N GLN A 452 15.74 32.88 -13.21
CA GLN A 452 14.93 31.84 -12.56
C GLN A 452 15.63 30.48 -12.62
N VAL A 453 16.14 30.08 -13.79
CA VAL A 453 16.82 28.79 -13.96
C VAL A 453 18.07 28.71 -13.06
N VAL A 454 18.93 29.73 -13.11
CA VAL A 454 20.19 29.74 -12.35
C VAL A 454 19.90 29.75 -10.86
N THR A 455 19.06 30.68 -10.38
CA THR A 455 18.75 30.82 -8.95
C THR A 455 18.09 29.55 -8.40
N SER A 456 17.11 28.97 -9.11
CA SER A 456 16.48 27.73 -8.66
C SER A 456 17.49 26.58 -8.50
N LEU A 457 18.46 26.46 -9.39
CA LEU A 457 19.46 25.39 -9.31
C LEU A 457 20.56 25.68 -8.28
N GLU A 458 21.03 26.93 -8.18
CA GLU A 458 22.03 27.34 -7.19
C GLU A 458 21.48 27.27 -5.76
N ASP A 459 20.21 27.65 -5.54
CA ASP A 459 19.56 27.56 -4.24
C ASP A 459 19.52 26.12 -3.72
N LEU A 460 19.32 25.13 -4.61
CA LEU A 460 19.38 23.71 -4.27
C LEU A 460 20.79 23.26 -3.83
N GLY A 461 21.81 24.06 -4.15
CA GLY A 461 23.22 23.80 -3.91
C GLY A 461 23.99 23.32 -5.14
N ALA A 462 23.39 23.35 -6.33
CA ALA A 462 24.11 23.00 -7.55
C ALA A 462 25.10 24.09 -7.95
N VAL A 463 26.18 23.71 -8.61
CA VAL A 463 27.08 24.68 -9.28
C VAL A 463 26.66 24.79 -10.73
N VAL A 464 26.26 25.99 -11.14
CA VAL A 464 25.76 26.26 -12.50
C VAL A 464 26.79 27.05 -13.29
N VAL A 465 27.22 26.51 -14.43
CA VAL A 465 28.05 27.23 -15.41
C VAL A 465 27.20 27.55 -16.62
N VAL A 466 27.02 28.84 -16.90
CA VAL A 466 26.33 29.31 -18.10
C VAL A 466 27.25 29.16 -19.31
N THR A 467 26.76 28.54 -20.37
CA THR A 467 27.48 28.30 -21.63
C THR A 467 26.69 28.84 -22.82
N ASP A 468 27.30 28.91 -24.00
CA ASP A 468 26.61 29.31 -25.24
C ASP A 468 25.45 28.36 -25.62
N ALA A 469 25.47 27.12 -25.11
CA ALA A 469 24.45 26.09 -25.38
C ALA A 469 23.34 26.02 -24.32
N GLY A 470 23.51 26.68 -23.16
CA GLY A 470 22.61 26.58 -22.02
C GLY A 470 23.39 26.57 -20.71
N TYR A 471 23.30 25.46 -19.97
CA TYR A 471 23.86 25.33 -18.64
C TYR A 471 24.56 23.99 -18.46
N THR A 472 25.72 24.02 -17.82
CA THR A 472 26.37 22.82 -17.27
C THR A 472 26.15 22.85 -15.76
N VAL A 473 25.42 21.87 -15.25
CA VAL A 473 24.95 21.85 -13.85
C VAL A 473 25.62 20.71 -13.11
N THR A 474 26.31 21.03 -12.03
CA THR A 474 26.93 20.03 -11.15
C THR A 474 26.04 19.84 -9.93
N ALA A 475 25.48 18.64 -9.77
CA ALA A 475 24.57 18.33 -8.67
C ALA A 475 25.31 18.33 -7.31
N PRO A 476 24.68 18.82 -6.23
CA PRO A 476 25.24 18.68 -4.89
C PRO A 476 25.15 17.23 -4.41
N SER A 477 26.08 16.82 -3.55
CA SER A 477 26.23 15.42 -3.12
C SER A 477 25.07 14.85 -2.30
N TRP A 478 24.21 15.70 -1.73
CA TRP A 478 23.00 15.26 -1.04
C TRP A 478 21.80 15.05 -1.98
N ARG A 479 21.94 15.34 -3.28
CA ARG A 479 20.91 15.19 -4.31
C ARG A 479 21.28 14.07 -5.29
N ASN A 480 21.19 12.83 -4.81
CA ASN A 480 21.42 11.62 -5.61
C ASN A 480 20.34 11.37 -6.67
N ASP A 481 19.28 12.17 -6.68
CA ASP A 481 18.18 12.15 -7.63
C ASP A 481 18.43 13.02 -8.89
N LEU A 482 19.42 13.92 -8.86
CA LEU A 482 19.71 14.84 -9.97
C LEU A 482 20.72 14.26 -10.97
N GLU A 483 20.26 13.32 -11.81
CA GLU A 483 21.12 12.62 -12.79
C GLU A 483 20.89 13.06 -14.24
N THR A 484 19.74 13.65 -14.54
CA THR A 484 19.29 13.95 -15.90
C THR A 484 18.74 15.37 -16.00
N LYS A 485 18.62 15.86 -17.25
CA LYS A 485 18.05 17.18 -17.57
C LYS A 485 16.56 17.25 -17.20
N GLU A 486 15.86 16.12 -17.19
CA GLU A 486 14.48 16.01 -16.74
C GLU A 486 14.38 16.28 -15.23
N ASP A 487 15.29 15.76 -14.43
CA ASP A 487 15.34 15.99 -12.98
C ASP A 487 15.56 17.48 -12.67
N LEU A 488 16.52 18.11 -13.37
CA LEU A 488 16.74 19.56 -13.27
C LEU A 488 15.52 20.39 -13.68
N SER A 489 14.77 19.93 -14.70
CA SER A 489 13.58 20.62 -15.17
C SER A 489 12.43 20.54 -14.18
N GLU A 490 12.29 19.42 -13.46
CA GLU A 490 11.34 19.28 -12.35
C GLU A 490 11.64 20.32 -11.27
N GLU A 491 12.92 20.45 -10.89
CA GLU A 491 13.34 21.36 -9.84
C GLU A 491 13.10 22.83 -10.17
N ILE A 492 13.40 23.23 -11.41
CA ILE A 492 13.08 24.58 -11.90
C ILE A 492 11.58 24.83 -11.82
N ALA A 493 10.76 23.90 -12.34
CA ALA A 493 9.31 24.06 -12.35
C ALA A 493 8.73 24.10 -10.93
N ARG A 494 9.25 23.27 -10.02
CA ARG A 494 8.78 23.16 -8.64
C ARG A 494 9.06 24.42 -7.84
N LEU A 495 10.28 24.97 -7.96
CA LEU A 495 10.67 26.17 -7.23
C LEU A 495 10.07 27.45 -7.80
N VAL A 496 9.87 27.52 -9.13
CA VAL A 496 9.13 28.63 -9.75
C VAL A 496 7.63 28.56 -9.40
N GLY A 497 7.11 27.35 -9.20
CA GLY A 497 5.74 27.09 -8.76
C GLY A 497 4.89 26.44 -9.85
N TYR A 498 4.35 25.26 -9.56
CA TYR A 498 3.47 24.53 -10.48
C TYR A 498 2.16 25.28 -10.77
N ASP A 499 1.73 26.17 -9.87
CA ASP A 499 0.56 27.03 -10.05
C ASP A 499 0.71 28.04 -11.20
N GLN A 500 1.95 28.30 -11.64
CA GLN A 500 2.24 29.17 -12.79
C GLN A 500 2.08 28.45 -14.14
N ILE A 501 1.98 27.12 -14.17
CA ILE A 501 1.85 26.34 -15.40
C ILE A 501 0.38 26.44 -15.90
N PRO A 502 0.13 27.00 -17.10
CA PRO A 502 -1.22 27.17 -17.60
C PRO A 502 -1.85 25.83 -18.02
N ALA A 503 -3.16 25.69 -17.80
CA ALA A 503 -3.91 24.56 -18.31
C ALA A 503 -4.12 24.69 -19.84
N SER A 504 -3.22 24.10 -20.64
CA SER A 504 -3.34 24.03 -22.10
C SER A 504 -3.80 22.64 -22.56
N LEU A 505 -4.89 22.58 -23.34
CA LEU A 505 -5.34 21.32 -23.93
C LEU A 505 -4.43 20.93 -25.11
N PRO A 506 -3.84 19.71 -25.11
CA PRO A 506 -3.05 19.24 -26.24
C PRO A 506 -3.93 18.95 -27.46
N VAL A 507 -3.38 19.17 -28.66
CA VAL A 507 -4.04 18.77 -29.92
C VAL A 507 -3.76 17.30 -30.17
N ALA A 508 -4.70 16.44 -29.80
CA ALA A 508 -4.63 15.02 -30.10
C ALA A 508 -4.88 14.76 -31.60
N PRO A 509 -4.18 13.81 -32.24
CA PRO A 509 -4.54 13.35 -33.58
C PRO A 509 -5.95 12.73 -33.59
N PRO A 510 -6.64 12.65 -34.74
CA PRO A 510 -7.96 12.04 -34.81
C PRO A 510 -7.92 10.58 -34.36
N GLY A 511 -8.62 10.27 -33.27
CA GLY A 511 -8.74 8.91 -32.75
C GLY A 511 -9.58 8.01 -33.65
N ARG A 512 -9.34 6.69 -33.56
CA ARG A 512 -10.13 5.67 -34.28
C ARG A 512 -11.43 5.25 -33.56
N GLY A 513 -11.71 5.84 -32.40
CA GLY A 513 -12.84 5.45 -31.54
C GLY A 513 -12.64 4.11 -30.84
N LEU A 514 -13.74 3.46 -30.48
CA LEU A 514 -13.75 2.15 -29.82
C LEU A 514 -13.44 1.03 -30.82
N THR A 515 -12.61 0.07 -30.41
CA THR A 515 -12.41 -1.18 -31.14
C THR A 515 -13.72 -1.98 -31.24
N ARG A 516 -13.79 -2.90 -32.20
CA ARG A 516 -14.94 -3.78 -32.40
C ARG A 516 -15.29 -4.56 -31.13
N THR A 517 -14.29 -5.20 -30.51
CA THR A 517 -14.45 -5.95 -29.26
C THR A 517 -14.94 -5.08 -28.11
N GLN A 518 -14.45 -3.84 -27.98
CA GLN A 518 -14.96 -2.90 -26.96
C GLN A 518 -16.43 -2.53 -27.19
N GLN A 519 -16.85 -2.35 -28.45
CA GLN A 519 -18.25 -2.08 -28.78
C GLN A 519 -19.14 -3.30 -28.50
N GLN A 520 -18.69 -4.49 -28.90
CA GLN A 520 -19.40 -5.76 -28.66
C GLN A 520 -19.58 -6.03 -27.16
N ARG A 521 -18.52 -5.87 -26.37
CA ARG A 521 -18.59 -6.00 -24.90
C ARG A 521 -19.63 -5.04 -24.31
N ARG A 522 -19.61 -3.76 -24.70
CA ARG A 522 -20.58 -2.77 -24.18
C ARG A 522 -22.01 -3.12 -24.56
N ARG A 523 -22.25 -3.58 -25.79
CA ARG A 523 -23.58 -4.02 -26.24
C ARG A 523 -24.06 -5.24 -25.47
N LEU A 524 -23.18 -6.22 -25.27
CA LEU A 524 -23.50 -7.42 -24.50
C LEU A 524 -23.86 -7.08 -23.05
N VAL A 525 -23.00 -6.33 -22.35
CA VAL A 525 -23.27 -5.93 -20.95
C VAL A 525 -24.55 -5.11 -20.84
N GLN A 526 -24.78 -4.17 -21.76
CA GLN A 526 -26.01 -3.38 -21.78
C GLN A 526 -27.25 -4.26 -22.00
N ALA A 527 -27.19 -5.22 -22.92
CA ALA A 527 -28.33 -6.10 -23.19
C ALA A 527 -28.68 -7.00 -22.00
N LEU A 528 -27.68 -7.46 -21.24
CA LEU A 528 -27.92 -8.23 -20.01
C LEU A 528 -28.56 -7.36 -18.92
N ALA A 529 -28.12 -6.10 -18.80
CA ALA A 529 -28.75 -5.15 -17.89
C ALA A 529 -30.20 -4.81 -18.31
N ASP A 530 -30.44 -4.61 -19.61
CA ASP A 530 -31.77 -4.36 -20.18
C ASP A 530 -32.70 -5.57 -20.01
N ALA A 531 -32.14 -6.78 -19.96
CA ALA A 531 -32.84 -8.02 -19.63
C ALA A 531 -33.15 -8.18 -18.12
N GLY A 532 -32.79 -7.21 -17.28
CA GLY A 532 -33.12 -7.18 -15.86
C GLY A 532 -32.07 -7.79 -14.94
N LEU A 533 -30.88 -8.15 -15.46
CA LEU A 533 -29.79 -8.63 -14.63
C LEU A 533 -29.00 -7.45 -14.05
N THR A 534 -28.42 -7.65 -12.87
CA THR A 534 -27.56 -6.67 -12.20
C THR A 534 -26.11 -7.10 -12.31
N GLU A 535 -25.26 -6.23 -12.86
CA GLU A 535 -23.81 -6.49 -12.92
C GLU A 535 -23.21 -6.38 -11.51
N VAL A 536 -22.34 -7.32 -11.16
CA VAL A 536 -21.55 -7.31 -9.94
C VAL A 536 -20.08 -7.58 -10.25
N LEU A 537 -19.19 -7.18 -9.34
CA LEU A 537 -17.75 -7.41 -9.46
C LEU A 537 -17.29 -8.31 -8.32
N ALA A 538 -17.01 -9.58 -8.61
CA ALA A 538 -16.41 -10.48 -7.62
C ALA A 538 -14.88 -10.38 -7.63
N TYR A 539 -14.26 -10.63 -6.47
CA TYR A 539 -12.81 -10.75 -6.40
C TYR A 539 -12.32 -11.92 -7.27
N PRO A 540 -11.18 -11.78 -7.97
CA PRO A 540 -10.62 -12.84 -8.80
C PRO A 540 -9.89 -13.92 -7.98
N PHE A 541 -10.01 -13.91 -6.64
CA PHE A 541 -9.29 -14.77 -5.72
C PHE A 541 -10.22 -15.85 -5.15
N VAL A 542 -9.87 -17.11 -5.35
CA VAL A 542 -10.70 -18.27 -5.00
C VAL A 542 -9.85 -19.39 -4.39
N SER A 543 -10.53 -20.40 -3.84
CA SER A 543 -9.87 -21.60 -3.35
C SER A 543 -9.53 -22.56 -4.49
N LYS A 544 -8.57 -23.46 -4.26
CA LYS A 544 -8.26 -24.54 -5.21
C LYS A 544 -9.51 -25.39 -5.50
N ALA A 545 -10.28 -25.72 -4.47
CA ALA A 545 -11.49 -26.53 -4.59
C ALA A 545 -12.56 -25.85 -5.46
N ALA A 546 -12.68 -24.53 -5.39
CA ALA A 546 -13.57 -23.79 -6.28
C ALA A 546 -13.11 -23.89 -7.74
N ASN A 547 -11.83 -23.69 -8.03
CA ASN A 547 -11.32 -23.88 -9.40
C ASN A 547 -11.51 -25.32 -9.91
N ASP A 548 -11.28 -26.32 -9.07
CA ASP A 548 -11.49 -27.73 -9.44
C ASP A 548 -12.98 -28.08 -9.65
N THR A 549 -13.91 -27.36 -9.00
CA THR A 549 -15.36 -27.61 -9.12
C THR A 549 -15.98 -26.87 -10.30
N PHE A 550 -15.62 -25.61 -10.48
CA PHE A 550 -16.26 -24.72 -11.46
C PHE A 550 -15.44 -24.55 -12.76
N GLY A 551 -14.13 -24.77 -12.71
CA GLY A 551 -13.24 -24.58 -13.86
C GLY A 551 -13.09 -25.78 -14.79
N VAL A 552 -13.67 -26.94 -14.46
CA VAL A 552 -13.66 -28.14 -15.32
C VAL A 552 -15.01 -28.88 -15.25
N PRO A 553 -15.46 -29.49 -16.37
CA PRO A 553 -16.74 -30.19 -16.42
C PRO A 553 -16.76 -31.54 -15.69
N VAL A 554 -15.63 -32.24 -15.60
CA VAL A 554 -15.57 -33.60 -15.06
C VAL A 554 -15.10 -33.59 -13.60
N ALA A 555 -15.87 -34.24 -12.72
CA ALA A 555 -15.54 -34.33 -11.31
C ALA A 555 -14.26 -35.15 -11.08
N GLY A 556 -13.37 -34.63 -10.22
CA GLY A 556 -12.11 -35.26 -9.87
C GLY A 556 -10.94 -34.92 -10.80
N GLU A 557 -11.18 -34.20 -11.91
CA GLU A 557 -10.11 -33.63 -12.72
C GLU A 557 -9.57 -32.36 -12.04
N PRO A 558 -8.25 -32.25 -11.80
CA PRO A 558 -7.69 -31.03 -11.24
C PRO A 558 -7.68 -29.91 -12.30
N ARG A 559 -8.01 -28.68 -11.90
CA ARG A 559 -7.85 -27.50 -12.75
C ARG A 559 -6.48 -26.89 -12.52
N LYS A 560 -5.67 -26.78 -13.58
CA LYS A 560 -4.45 -25.97 -13.55
C LYS A 560 -4.86 -24.52 -13.28
N ALA A 561 -4.33 -23.93 -12.21
CA ALA A 561 -4.66 -22.58 -11.77
C ALA A 561 -3.43 -21.89 -11.17
N LEU A 562 -3.38 -20.56 -11.26
CA LEU A 562 -2.29 -19.77 -10.69
C LEU A 562 -2.45 -19.60 -9.19
N LYS A 563 -1.42 -19.98 -8.43
CA LYS A 563 -1.34 -19.76 -6.99
C LYS A 563 -0.59 -18.46 -6.72
N LEU A 564 -1.15 -17.61 -5.87
CA LEU A 564 -0.49 -16.40 -5.39
C LEU A 564 0.62 -16.76 -4.40
N ALA A 565 1.77 -16.09 -4.51
CA ALA A 565 2.89 -16.28 -3.57
C ALA A 565 2.60 -15.66 -2.20
N ASN A 566 1.80 -14.59 -2.15
CA ASN A 566 1.52 -13.77 -0.98
C ASN A 566 0.04 -13.34 -0.93
N PRO A 567 -0.92 -14.30 -0.88
CA PRO A 567 -2.34 -13.95 -0.85
C PRO A 567 -2.72 -13.22 0.44
N ILE A 568 -3.76 -12.37 0.36
CA ILE A 568 -4.34 -11.72 1.55
C ILE A 568 -4.90 -12.77 2.52
N SER A 569 -5.46 -13.87 2.00
CA SER A 569 -5.92 -15.04 2.76
C SER A 569 -5.48 -16.32 2.06
N GLU A 570 -4.89 -17.27 2.79
CA GLU A 570 -4.47 -18.57 2.24
C GLU A 570 -5.64 -19.38 1.65
N GLU A 571 -6.84 -19.23 2.19
CA GLU A 571 -8.05 -19.92 1.71
C GLU A 571 -8.44 -19.48 0.29
N GLN A 572 -8.10 -18.24 -0.08
CA GLN A 572 -8.34 -17.63 -1.40
C GLN A 572 -7.02 -17.40 -2.15
N GLY A 573 -6.12 -18.39 -2.07
CA GLY A 573 -4.77 -18.29 -2.60
C GLY A 573 -4.61 -18.47 -4.12
N TYR A 574 -5.69 -18.57 -4.90
CA TYR A 574 -5.61 -18.85 -6.34
C TYR A 574 -6.37 -17.83 -7.17
N LEU A 575 -5.88 -17.52 -8.38
CA LEU A 575 -6.65 -16.80 -9.37
C LEU A 575 -7.77 -17.68 -9.94
N ARG A 576 -8.92 -17.09 -10.21
CA ARG A 576 -10.11 -17.78 -10.69
C ARG A 576 -9.95 -18.29 -12.13
N THR A 577 -10.43 -19.50 -12.38
CA THR A 577 -10.58 -20.06 -13.74
C THR A 577 -12.04 -20.09 -14.22
N SER A 578 -12.96 -19.64 -13.37
CA SER A 578 -14.40 -19.48 -13.60
C SER A 578 -14.86 -18.29 -12.75
N ILE A 579 -15.85 -17.54 -13.25
CA ILE A 579 -16.51 -16.40 -12.60
C ILE A 579 -17.55 -16.88 -11.57
N LEU A 580 -18.17 -18.04 -11.81
CA LEU A 580 -19.25 -18.60 -11.00
C LEU A 580 -18.98 -18.68 -9.49
N PRO A 581 -17.80 -19.09 -8.99
CA PRO A 581 -17.53 -19.13 -7.55
C PRO A 581 -17.78 -17.79 -6.88
N GLY A 582 -17.30 -16.71 -7.49
CA GLY A 582 -17.46 -15.35 -6.97
C GLY A 582 -18.91 -14.90 -6.99
N LEU A 583 -19.62 -15.16 -8.09
CA LEU A 583 -21.05 -14.83 -8.23
C LEU A 583 -21.92 -15.57 -7.23
N ILE A 584 -21.64 -16.84 -6.96
CA ILE A 584 -22.38 -17.64 -5.96
C ILE A 584 -22.19 -17.06 -4.56
N GLU A 585 -20.98 -16.65 -4.19
CA GLU A 585 -20.75 -16.00 -2.90
C GLU A 585 -21.46 -14.63 -2.77
N VAL A 586 -21.54 -13.87 -3.87
CA VAL A 586 -22.33 -12.63 -3.91
C VAL A 586 -23.82 -12.93 -3.77
N ALA A 587 -24.34 -13.94 -4.48
CA ALA A 587 -25.74 -14.36 -4.38
C ALA A 587 -26.07 -14.86 -2.96
N LYS A 588 -25.21 -15.71 -2.38
CA LYS A 588 -25.31 -16.18 -0.99
C LYS A 588 -25.42 -15.02 0.00
N ARG A 589 -24.53 -14.03 -0.12
CA ARG A 589 -24.51 -12.84 0.75
C ARG A 589 -25.79 -12.01 0.64
N ASN A 590 -26.33 -11.84 -0.55
CA ASN A 590 -27.59 -11.12 -0.76
C ASN A 590 -28.78 -11.91 -0.20
N HIS A 591 -28.78 -13.22 -0.46
CA HIS A 591 -29.79 -14.13 0.06
C HIS A 591 -29.85 -14.14 1.59
N SER A 592 -28.69 -14.19 2.25
CA SER A 592 -28.60 -14.13 3.72
C SER A 592 -29.05 -12.78 4.31
N ARG A 593 -29.07 -11.72 3.49
CA ARG A 593 -29.56 -10.38 3.86
C ARG A 593 -31.05 -10.17 3.53
N GLY A 594 -31.74 -11.19 3.03
CA GLY A 594 -33.17 -11.16 2.76
C GLY A 594 -33.55 -10.85 1.31
N PHE A 595 -32.58 -10.61 0.41
CA PHE A 595 -32.84 -10.46 -1.02
C PHE A 595 -32.97 -11.85 -1.67
N ARG A 596 -34.21 -12.31 -1.85
CA ARG A 596 -34.50 -13.70 -2.26
C ARG A 596 -34.58 -13.88 -3.78
N ASP A 597 -35.00 -12.83 -4.48
CA ASP A 597 -35.16 -12.81 -5.93
C ASP A 597 -33.98 -12.03 -6.53
N LEU A 598 -33.08 -12.75 -7.20
CA LEU A 598 -31.79 -12.23 -7.68
C LEU A 598 -31.56 -12.67 -9.13
N ALA A 599 -31.06 -11.73 -9.94
CA ALA A 599 -30.57 -11.97 -11.29
C ALA A 599 -29.24 -11.23 -11.41
N LEU A 600 -28.13 -11.92 -11.15
CA LEU A 600 -26.79 -11.31 -11.07
C LEU A 600 -25.95 -11.79 -12.24
N PHE A 601 -25.11 -10.91 -12.80
CA PHE A 601 -24.11 -11.30 -13.78
C PHE A 601 -22.77 -10.59 -13.55
N GLU A 602 -21.72 -11.13 -14.14
CA GLU A 602 -20.40 -10.49 -14.20
C GLU A 602 -19.78 -10.74 -15.58
N ALA A 603 -19.18 -9.70 -16.16
CA ALA A 603 -18.30 -9.77 -17.32
C ALA A 603 -16.85 -9.51 -16.88
N GLY A 604 -16.07 -10.57 -16.72
CA GLY A 604 -14.74 -10.49 -16.09
C GLY A 604 -13.73 -11.46 -16.69
N LEU A 605 -12.45 -11.22 -16.43
CA LEU A 605 -11.38 -12.10 -16.88
C LEU A 605 -11.30 -13.35 -16.00
N VAL A 606 -10.96 -14.47 -16.61
CA VAL A 606 -10.45 -15.68 -15.94
C VAL A 606 -8.97 -15.86 -16.28
N PHE A 607 -8.23 -16.67 -15.52
CA PHE A 607 -6.78 -16.82 -15.68
C PHE A 607 -6.42 -18.28 -15.95
N LEU A 608 -6.09 -18.58 -17.21
CA LEU A 608 -5.85 -19.93 -17.69
C LEU A 608 -4.35 -20.14 -17.94
N PRO A 609 -3.62 -20.79 -17.02
CA PRO A 609 -2.18 -20.94 -17.16
C PRO A 609 -1.82 -21.86 -18.35
N GLY A 610 -0.99 -21.35 -19.26
CA GLY A 610 -0.34 -22.14 -20.31
C GLY A 610 0.74 -23.06 -19.75
N ASP A 611 1.50 -23.72 -20.62
CA ASP A 611 2.57 -24.66 -20.21
C ASP A 611 3.74 -23.97 -19.52
N THR A 612 4.08 -22.77 -20.00
CA THR A 612 5.12 -21.90 -19.46
C THR A 612 4.50 -20.81 -18.59
N LEU A 613 5.16 -20.45 -17.49
CA LEU A 613 4.77 -19.33 -16.64
C LEU A 613 6.01 -18.49 -16.30
N GLY A 614 5.92 -17.19 -16.60
CA GLY A 614 7.01 -16.23 -16.47
C GLY A 614 8.12 -16.40 -17.51
N THR A 615 9.16 -15.58 -17.37
CA THR A 615 10.39 -15.64 -18.17
C THR A 615 11.59 -15.86 -17.27
N ALA A 616 12.68 -16.39 -17.83
CA ALA A 616 13.92 -16.58 -17.08
C ALA A 616 14.65 -15.27 -16.76
N SER A 617 14.42 -14.22 -17.56
CA SER A 617 15.04 -12.90 -17.40
C SER A 617 14.05 -11.78 -17.71
N ILE A 618 14.25 -10.65 -17.06
CA ILE A 618 13.52 -9.40 -17.32
C ILE A 618 14.42 -8.53 -18.24
N PRO A 619 13.87 -7.92 -19.30
CA PRO A 619 14.64 -7.04 -20.16
C PRO A 619 15.17 -5.81 -19.41
N PRO A 620 16.27 -5.19 -19.86
CA PRO A 620 16.82 -3.99 -19.25
C PRO A 620 15.83 -2.82 -19.33
N LEU A 621 15.93 -1.89 -18.37
CA LEU A 621 15.11 -0.69 -18.33
C LEU A 621 15.52 0.31 -19.43
N GLY A 622 14.60 1.22 -19.79
CA GLY A 622 14.90 2.35 -20.69
C GLY A 622 14.94 2.04 -22.18
N ALA A 623 14.66 0.80 -22.61
CA ALA A 623 14.60 0.42 -24.02
C ALA A 623 13.40 -0.48 -24.32
N LYS A 624 12.79 -0.31 -25.50
CA LYS A 624 11.78 -1.25 -26.00
C LYS A 624 12.48 -2.60 -26.25
N PRO A 625 12.02 -3.71 -25.66
CA PRO A 625 12.56 -5.04 -25.95
C PRO A 625 12.35 -5.41 -27.43
N GLY A 626 13.23 -6.26 -27.96
CA GLY A 626 13.04 -6.85 -29.29
C GLY A 626 11.82 -7.76 -29.33
N ASP A 627 11.24 -7.96 -30.51
CA ASP A 627 9.97 -8.68 -30.66
C ASP A 627 10.02 -10.13 -30.11
N GLU A 628 11.14 -10.86 -30.29
CA GLU A 628 11.31 -12.21 -29.72
C GLU A 628 11.24 -12.23 -28.18
N VAL A 629 11.76 -11.19 -27.53
CA VAL A 629 11.70 -11.06 -26.06
C VAL A 629 10.29 -10.73 -25.61
N LEU A 630 9.57 -9.91 -26.38
CA LEU A 630 8.16 -9.61 -26.14
C LEU A 630 7.29 -10.85 -26.28
N ASP A 631 7.50 -11.65 -27.33
CA ASP A 631 6.77 -12.91 -27.53
C ASP A 631 6.99 -13.86 -26.35
N GLY A 632 8.24 -14.02 -25.89
CA GLY A 632 8.53 -14.82 -24.71
C GLY A 632 7.88 -14.29 -23.42
N LEU A 633 7.75 -12.96 -23.27
CA LEU A 633 7.03 -12.36 -22.15
C LEU A 633 5.52 -12.64 -22.24
N TYR A 634 4.92 -12.54 -23.42
CA TYR A 634 3.50 -12.83 -23.64
C TYR A 634 3.19 -14.32 -23.42
N ASP A 635 4.03 -15.22 -23.94
CA ASP A 635 3.90 -16.68 -23.75
C ASP A 635 4.05 -17.10 -22.27
N GLY A 636 4.77 -16.31 -21.47
CA GLY A 636 4.92 -16.52 -20.03
C GLY A 636 3.72 -16.04 -19.19
N VAL A 637 2.76 -15.31 -19.77
CA VAL A 637 1.57 -14.80 -19.07
C VAL A 637 0.41 -15.78 -19.29
N PRO A 638 -0.42 -16.09 -18.26
CA PRO A 638 -1.62 -16.89 -18.47
C PRO A 638 -2.54 -16.27 -19.53
N ASP A 639 -3.24 -17.13 -20.26
CA ASP A 639 -4.35 -16.68 -21.11
C ASP A 639 -5.44 -16.07 -20.21
N GLN A 640 -5.98 -14.92 -20.64
CA GLN A 640 -6.88 -14.09 -19.85
C GLN A 640 -8.16 -13.74 -20.61
N PRO A 641 -8.94 -14.74 -21.05
CA PRO A 641 -10.14 -14.48 -21.82
C PRO A 641 -11.23 -13.83 -20.96
N LEU A 642 -12.02 -12.95 -21.58
CA LEU A 642 -13.23 -12.42 -20.99
C LEU A 642 -14.32 -13.50 -20.96
N TYR A 643 -14.84 -13.75 -19.78
CA TYR A 643 -15.99 -14.62 -19.56
C TYR A 643 -17.18 -13.78 -19.09
N VAL A 644 -18.38 -14.23 -19.46
CA VAL A 644 -19.64 -13.72 -18.92
C VAL A 644 -20.32 -14.86 -18.20
N ALA A 645 -20.71 -14.61 -16.95
CA ALA A 645 -21.46 -15.57 -16.15
C ALA A 645 -22.65 -14.89 -15.46
N ALA A 646 -23.68 -15.67 -15.16
CA ALA A 646 -24.85 -15.21 -14.43
C ALA A 646 -25.34 -16.26 -13.43
N VAL A 647 -25.99 -15.80 -12.37
CA VAL A 647 -26.67 -16.62 -11.35
C VAL A 647 -28.05 -16.01 -11.09
N LEU A 648 -29.11 -16.81 -11.23
CA LEU A 648 -30.47 -16.40 -10.93
C LEU A 648 -31.09 -17.27 -9.83
N THR A 649 -31.78 -16.63 -8.88
CA THR A 649 -32.42 -17.29 -7.74
C THR A 649 -33.78 -16.67 -7.45
N GLY A 650 -34.74 -17.46 -6.95
CA GLY A 650 -36.07 -16.95 -6.62
C GLY A 650 -36.92 -16.74 -7.86
N HIS A 651 -37.52 -15.56 -8.00
CA HIS A 651 -38.49 -15.23 -9.06
C HIS A 651 -38.00 -14.14 -9.99
N ASP A 652 -38.60 -14.09 -11.19
CA ASP A 652 -38.28 -13.12 -12.24
C ASP A 652 -38.74 -11.69 -11.95
N SER A 653 -39.63 -11.53 -10.98
CA SER A 653 -40.27 -10.26 -10.68
C SER A 653 -40.86 -10.25 -9.26
N PRO A 654 -41.09 -9.08 -8.65
CA PRO A 654 -41.85 -8.97 -7.42
C PRO A 654 -43.33 -9.31 -7.64
N ALA A 655 -43.99 -9.84 -6.60
CA ALA A 655 -45.43 -10.04 -6.64
C ALA A 655 -46.17 -8.70 -6.78
N ALA A 656 -47.15 -8.64 -7.69
CA ALA A 656 -47.96 -7.45 -7.92
C ALA A 656 -49.42 -7.82 -8.16
N ALA A 657 -50.33 -6.84 -8.08
CA ALA A 657 -51.75 -7.06 -8.28
C ALA A 657 -52.02 -7.61 -9.70
N GLY A 658 -52.57 -8.82 -9.79
CA GLY A 658 -52.84 -9.50 -11.06
C GLY A 658 -51.62 -10.14 -11.73
N HIS A 659 -50.45 -10.12 -11.07
CA HIS A 659 -49.22 -10.72 -11.58
C HIS A 659 -48.63 -11.69 -10.55
N ALA A 660 -48.58 -12.97 -10.91
CA ALA A 660 -47.91 -14.00 -10.13
C ALA A 660 -46.51 -14.21 -10.72
N PRO A 661 -45.43 -13.89 -9.98
CA PRO A 661 -44.07 -14.09 -10.46
C PRO A 661 -43.78 -15.55 -10.79
N ARG A 662 -42.96 -15.77 -11.82
CA ARG A 662 -42.47 -17.10 -12.16
C ARG A 662 -41.13 -17.33 -11.48
N ALA A 663 -40.92 -18.53 -10.96
CA ALA A 663 -39.61 -18.93 -10.47
C ALA A 663 -38.64 -19.08 -11.65
N TRP A 664 -37.42 -18.58 -11.51
CA TRP A 664 -36.35 -18.82 -12.48
C TRP A 664 -36.13 -20.33 -12.68
N ASP A 665 -35.88 -20.75 -13.91
CA ASP A 665 -35.57 -22.13 -14.28
C ASP A 665 -34.45 -22.23 -15.33
N TRP A 666 -34.09 -23.46 -15.71
CA TRP A 666 -32.96 -23.71 -16.61
C TRP A 666 -33.10 -23.03 -17.97
N ALA A 667 -34.32 -22.74 -18.43
CA ALA A 667 -34.55 -22.09 -19.73
C ALA A 667 -34.08 -20.63 -19.70
N ASP A 668 -34.17 -19.97 -18.55
CA ASP A 668 -33.75 -18.57 -18.40
C ASP A 668 -32.23 -18.42 -18.57
N ALA A 669 -31.46 -19.40 -18.08
CA ALA A 669 -30.01 -19.44 -18.31
C ALA A 669 -29.66 -19.62 -19.80
N LEU A 670 -30.50 -20.34 -20.57
CA LEU A 670 -30.33 -20.46 -22.02
C LEU A 670 -30.74 -19.18 -22.75
N ASP A 671 -31.83 -18.54 -22.31
CA ASP A 671 -32.33 -17.32 -22.93
C ASP A 671 -31.34 -16.16 -22.74
N ILE A 672 -30.65 -16.09 -21.60
CA ILE A 672 -29.54 -15.13 -21.42
C ILE A 672 -28.38 -15.41 -22.39
N ALA A 673 -28.00 -16.67 -22.59
CA ALA A 673 -26.99 -17.02 -23.59
C ALA A 673 -27.46 -16.65 -25.01
N ARG A 674 -28.74 -16.87 -25.35
CA ARG A 674 -29.33 -16.49 -26.63
C ARG A 674 -29.35 -14.97 -26.83
N ILE A 675 -29.68 -14.19 -25.80
CA ILE A 675 -29.57 -12.72 -25.84
C ILE A 675 -28.15 -12.31 -26.23
N ALA A 676 -27.13 -12.97 -25.67
CA ALA A 676 -25.74 -12.69 -26.03
C ALA A 676 -25.45 -13.00 -27.51
N GLY A 677 -25.95 -14.13 -28.02
CA GLY A 677 -25.86 -14.50 -29.44
C GLY A 677 -26.58 -13.49 -30.35
N ASP A 678 -27.82 -13.14 -30.04
CA ASP A 678 -28.67 -12.24 -30.83
C ASP A 678 -28.07 -10.84 -30.95
N VAL A 679 -27.57 -10.29 -29.84
CA VAL A 679 -26.93 -8.97 -29.78
C VAL A 679 -25.68 -8.90 -30.65
N LEU A 680 -24.97 -10.03 -30.78
CA LEU A 680 -23.73 -10.13 -31.55
C LEU A 680 -23.95 -10.69 -32.96
N GLY A 681 -25.15 -11.17 -33.27
CA GLY A 681 -25.47 -11.86 -34.52
C GLY A 681 -24.74 -13.20 -34.67
N VAL A 682 -24.57 -13.95 -33.58
CA VAL A 682 -23.91 -15.26 -33.54
C VAL A 682 -24.89 -16.33 -33.09
N ASP A 683 -25.07 -17.37 -33.93
CA ASP A 683 -25.90 -18.52 -33.61
C ASP A 683 -25.21 -19.43 -32.57
N ILE A 684 -25.73 -19.45 -31.35
CA ILE A 684 -25.27 -20.36 -30.29
C ILE A 684 -26.06 -21.67 -30.38
N VAL A 685 -25.34 -22.78 -30.57
CA VAL A 685 -25.88 -24.13 -30.59
C VAL A 685 -25.97 -24.64 -29.16
N VAL A 686 -27.18 -25.07 -28.77
CA VAL A 686 -27.48 -25.62 -27.46
C VAL A 686 -27.68 -27.13 -27.58
N SER A 687 -26.96 -27.90 -26.78
CA SER A 687 -27.09 -29.36 -26.72
C SER A 687 -27.05 -29.85 -25.27
N GLN A 688 -27.49 -31.09 -25.03
CA GLN A 688 -27.38 -31.70 -23.70
C GLN A 688 -25.91 -31.73 -23.27
N GLY A 689 -25.60 -31.08 -22.15
CA GLY A 689 -24.24 -30.98 -21.61
C GLY A 689 -24.08 -31.75 -20.31
N GLN A 690 -22.83 -31.83 -19.84
CA GLN A 690 -22.49 -32.33 -18.52
C GLN A 690 -21.39 -31.45 -17.91
N HIS A 691 -21.64 -30.96 -16.70
CA HIS A 691 -20.67 -30.23 -15.91
C HIS A 691 -20.92 -30.50 -14.42
N GLN A 692 -19.88 -30.80 -13.65
CA GLN A 692 -20.00 -31.23 -12.25
C GLN A 692 -20.71 -30.22 -11.33
N ALA A 693 -20.54 -28.93 -11.60
CA ALA A 693 -21.21 -27.85 -10.87
C ALA A 693 -22.73 -27.75 -11.15
N PHE A 694 -23.22 -28.40 -12.21
CA PHE A 694 -24.60 -28.32 -12.68
C PHE A 694 -25.36 -29.65 -12.51
N HIS A 695 -26.68 -29.59 -12.62
CA HIS A 695 -27.56 -30.74 -12.50
C HIS A 695 -27.46 -31.66 -13.75
N PRO A 696 -27.19 -32.97 -13.62
CA PRO A 696 -26.90 -33.85 -14.76
C PRO A 696 -27.95 -33.88 -15.87
N GLY A 697 -29.24 -33.79 -15.51
CA GLY A 697 -30.36 -33.78 -16.48
C GLY A 697 -30.88 -32.40 -16.86
N ARG A 698 -30.25 -31.31 -16.39
CA ARG A 698 -30.68 -29.91 -16.61
C ARG A 698 -29.47 -29.00 -16.85
N THR A 699 -28.53 -29.50 -17.65
CA THR A 699 -27.32 -28.79 -18.07
C THR A 699 -27.26 -28.80 -19.58
N ALA A 700 -27.00 -27.64 -20.17
CA ALA A 700 -26.70 -27.51 -21.57
C ALA A 700 -25.23 -27.13 -21.79
N GLN A 701 -24.67 -27.62 -22.88
CA GLN A 701 -23.43 -27.12 -23.44
C GLN A 701 -23.76 -26.07 -24.49
N LEU A 702 -23.08 -24.92 -24.41
CA LEU A 702 -23.14 -23.82 -25.37
C LEU A 702 -21.96 -23.94 -26.32
N ALA A 703 -22.21 -23.96 -27.62
CA ALA A 703 -21.16 -24.05 -28.62
C ALA A 703 -21.44 -23.18 -29.85
N LEU A 704 -20.39 -22.83 -30.59
CA LEU A 704 -20.52 -22.30 -31.94
C LEU A 704 -20.92 -23.41 -32.90
N ARG A 705 -21.47 -23.05 -34.06
CA ARG A 705 -21.74 -24.01 -35.15
C ARG A 705 -20.51 -24.76 -35.65
N THR A 706 -19.32 -24.22 -35.42
CA THR A 706 -18.02 -24.87 -35.71
C THR A 706 -17.71 -26.03 -34.75
N GLY A 707 -18.45 -26.16 -33.65
CA GLY A 707 -18.20 -27.12 -32.57
C GLY A 707 -17.37 -26.56 -31.42
N THR A 708 -16.86 -25.33 -31.51
CA THR A 708 -16.11 -24.68 -30.42
C THR A 708 -17.02 -24.50 -29.20
N VAL A 709 -16.65 -25.10 -28.07
CA VAL A 709 -17.41 -24.96 -26.80
C VAL A 709 -17.17 -23.56 -26.22
N LEU A 710 -18.26 -22.86 -25.95
CA LEU A 710 -18.26 -21.56 -25.30
C LEU A 710 -18.40 -21.68 -23.79
N GLY A 711 -19.20 -22.63 -23.31
CA GLY A 711 -19.43 -22.84 -21.88
C GLY A 711 -20.71 -23.64 -21.58
N TYR A 712 -21.31 -23.38 -20.42
CA TYR A 712 -22.42 -24.18 -19.88
C TYR A 712 -23.52 -23.32 -19.26
N ALA A 713 -24.75 -23.81 -19.30
CA ALA A 713 -25.92 -23.15 -18.71
C ALA A 713 -26.91 -24.18 -18.15
N GLY A 714 -27.61 -23.85 -17.07
CA GLY A 714 -28.65 -24.72 -16.50
C GLY A 714 -28.89 -24.55 -15.00
N GLU A 715 -29.50 -25.56 -14.38
CA GLU A 715 -29.69 -25.61 -12.92
C GLU A 715 -28.40 -26.04 -12.23
N LEU A 716 -28.00 -25.34 -11.16
CA LEU A 716 -26.85 -25.73 -10.35
C LEU A 716 -27.11 -27.03 -9.58
N HIS A 717 -26.04 -27.77 -9.29
CA HIS A 717 -26.15 -29.07 -8.63
C HIS A 717 -26.75 -28.92 -7.21
N PRO A 718 -27.78 -29.71 -6.81
CA PRO A 718 -28.46 -29.53 -5.52
C PRO A 718 -27.55 -29.64 -4.29
N LYS A 719 -26.56 -30.54 -4.32
CA LYS A 719 -25.56 -30.66 -3.24
C LYS A 719 -24.68 -29.41 -3.11
N LEU A 720 -24.37 -28.77 -4.24
CA LEU A 720 -23.57 -27.55 -4.26
C LEU A 720 -24.39 -26.39 -3.69
N LEU A 721 -25.65 -26.26 -4.11
CA LEU A 721 -26.57 -25.26 -3.55
C LEU A 721 -26.73 -25.42 -2.03
N ALA A 722 -26.91 -26.65 -1.55
CA ALA A 722 -26.99 -26.93 -0.12
C ALA A 722 -25.70 -26.58 0.63
N ALA A 723 -24.52 -26.86 0.06
CA ALA A 723 -23.23 -26.54 0.67
C ALA A 723 -22.95 -25.03 0.75
N HIS A 724 -23.54 -24.24 -0.15
CA HIS A 724 -23.38 -22.79 -0.20
C HIS A 724 -24.59 -22.02 0.39
N ASP A 725 -25.51 -22.67 1.10
CA ASP A 725 -26.74 -22.05 1.65
C ASP A 725 -27.58 -21.29 0.58
N MET A 726 -27.57 -21.80 -0.64
CA MET A 726 -28.24 -21.20 -1.79
C MET A 726 -29.64 -21.81 -2.02
N PRO A 727 -30.59 -21.04 -2.59
CA PRO A 727 -31.91 -21.54 -2.93
C PRO A 727 -31.87 -22.77 -3.82
N ALA A 728 -32.74 -23.74 -3.54
CA ALA A 728 -32.94 -24.88 -4.43
C ALA A 728 -33.36 -24.40 -5.82
N ARG A 729 -32.90 -25.10 -6.87
CA ARG A 729 -33.14 -24.78 -8.28
C ARG A 729 -32.60 -23.41 -8.73
N SER A 730 -31.64 -22.82 -8.01
CA SER A 730 -30.88 -21.68 -8.55
C SER A 730 -30.20 -22.08 -9.86
N VAL A 731 -30.21 -21.17 -10.82
CA VAL A 731 -29.73 -21.41 -12.19
C VAL A 731 -28.53 -20.53 -12.47
N ALA A 732 -27.68 -20.98 -13.37
CA ALA A 732 -26.48 -20.27 -13.74
C ALA A 732 -26.13 -20.48 -15.20
N LEU A 733 -25.28 -19.60 -15.72
CA LEU A 733 -24.58 -19.80 -16.97
C LEU A 733 -23.18 -19.21 -16.89
N GLU A 734 -22.29 -19.70 -17.72
CA GLU A 734 -20.97 -19.14 -17.94
C GLU A 734 -20.52 -19.46 -19.37
N PHE A 735 -19.99 -18.46 -20.08
CA PHE A 735 -19.42 -18.66 -21.41
C PHE A 735 -18.23 -17.72 -21.67
N ASN A 736 -17.32 -18.17 -22.54
CA ASN A 736 -16.22 -17.41 -23.09
C ASN A 736 -16.77 -16.34 -24.06
N ALA A 737 -16.75 -15.08 -23.63
CA ALA A 737 -17.26 -13.97 -24.41
C ALA A 737 -16.30 -13.56 -25.53
N ASP A 738 -14.99 -13.71 -25.34
CA ASP A 738 -14.00 -13.40 -26.38
C ASP A 738 -14.18 -14.34 -27.59
N ALA A 739 -14.35 -15.64 -27.35
CA ALA A 739 -14.65 -16.59 -28.42
C ALA A 739 -15.96 -16.25 -29.15
N LEU A 740 -16.94 -15.68 -28.44
CA LEU A 740 -18.20 -15.21 -29.04
C LEU A 740 -18.00 -13.93 -29.87
N PHE A 741 -17.15 -12.99 -29.42
CA PHE A 741 -16.82 -11.77 -30.16
C PHE A 741 -16.05 -12.06 -31.44
N GLU A 742 -15.12 -13.01 -31.40
CA GLU A 742 -14.36 -13.49 -32.56
C GLU A 742 -15.27 -14.14 -33.61
N ALA A 743 -16.30 -14.88 -33.17
CA ALA A 743 -17.24 -15.56 -34.05
C ALA A 743 -18.24 -14.61 -34.75
N ALA A 744 -18.45 -13.41 -34.23
CA ALA A 744 -19.35 -12.44 -34.82
C ALA A 744 -18.87 -12.02 -36.22
N ALA A 745 -19.80 -11.70 -37.12
CA ALA A 745 -19.47 -11.26 -38.46
C ALA A 745 -18.80 -9.88 -38.47
N ASP A 746 -17.75 -9.71 -39.27
CA ASP A 746 -17.08 -8.41 -39.46
C ASP A 746 -17.97 -7.40 -40.19
N VAL A 747 -18.80 -7.88 -41.11
CA VAL A 747 -19.68 -7.07 -41.96
C VAL A 747 -21.08 -7.65 -41.96
N ILE A 748 -22.07 -6.81 -41.65
CA ILE A 748 -23.49 -7.16 -41.76
C ILE A 748 -23.92 -6.94 -43.20
N VAL A 749 -24.29 -8.02 -43.90
CA VAL A 749 -24.77 -7.96 -45.29
C VAL A 749 -26.29 -8.01 -45.30
N ALA A 750 -26.93 -6.94 -45.80
CA ALA A 750 -28.37 -6.92 -45.98
C ALA A 750 -28.81 -7.96 -47.02
N ARG A 751 -29.87 -8.71 -46.72
CA ARG A 751 -30.51 -9.64 -47.66
C ARG A 751 -31.85 -9.09 -48.12
N HIS A 752 -32.26 -9.49 -49.33
CA HIS A 752 -33.57 -9.13 -49.86
C HIS A 752 -34.68 -9.75 -49.00
N ILE A 753 -35.65 -8.94 -48.59
CA ILE A 753 -36.84 -9.39 -47.87
C ILE A 753 -37.96 -9.56 -48.90
N SER A 754 -38.39 -10.81 -49.13
CA SER A 754 -39.47 -11.10 -50.08
C SER A 754 -40.79 -10.46 -49.64
N THR A 755 -41.46 -9.76 -50.55
CA THR A 755 -42.77 -9.14 -50.33
C THR A 755 -43.93 -10.05 -50.72
N TYR A 756 -43.64 -11.26 -51.24
CA TYR A 756 -44.67 -12.23 -51.61
C TYR A 756 -45.40 -12.78 -50.36
N PRO A 757 -46.67 -13.22 -50.48
CA PRO A 757 -47.42 -13.79 -49.37
C PRO A 757 -46.79 -15.05 -48.78
N VAL A 758 -46.90 -15.21 -47.46
CA VAL A 758 -46.49 -16.43 -46.73
C VAL A 758 -47.57 -17.49 -46.84
N ALA A 759 -47.17 -18.75 -47.04
CA ALA A 759 -48.01 -19.91 -46.79
C ALA A 759 -47.61 -20.56 -45.46
N THR A 760 -48.51 -20.60 -44.48
CA THR A 760 -48.26 -21.25 -43.18
C THR A 760 -48.91 -22.63 -43.15
N GLN A 761 -48.17 -23.64 -42.71
CA GLN A 761 -48.70 -24.98 -42.48
C GLN A 761 -48.15 -25.53 -41.17
N ASP A 762 -49.02 -26.14 -40.37
CA ASP A 762 -48.60 -26.81 -39.14
C ASP A 762 -48.43 -28.30 -39.37
N VAL A 763 -47.50 -28.91 -38.63
CA VAL A 763 -47.30 -30.37 -38.59
C VAL A 763 -47.10 -30.84 -37.17
N ALA A 764 -47.80 -31.91 -36.79
CA ALA A 764 -47.60 -32.60 -35.53
C ALA A 764 -46.91 -33.95 -35.79
N LEU A 765 -45.75 -34.17 -35.16
CA LEU A 765 -44.92 -35.36 -35.32
C LEU A 765 -44.78 -36.09 -33.99
N VAL A 766 -45.11 -37.38 -33.97
CA VAL A 766 -44.88 -38.25 -32.82
C VAL A 766 -43.50 -38.88 -32.96
N VAL A 767 -42.65 -38.68 -31.94
CA VAL A 767 -41.26 -39.17 -31.86
C VAL A 767 -40.99 -39.84 -30.51
N PRO A 768 -39.93 -40.66 -30.39
CA PRO A 768 -39.44 -41.14 -29.10
C PRO A 768 -39.18 -39.99 -28.11
N GLN A 769 -39.38 -40.25 -26.81
CA GLN A 769 -39.34 -39.20 -25.78
C GLN A 769 -37.94 -38.57 -25.60
N ASP A 770 -36.89 -39.34 -25.85
CA ASP A 770 -35.48 -38.96 -25.74
C ASP A 770 -34.97 -38.14 -26.93
N VAL A 771 -35.66 -38.16 -28.08
CA VAL A 771 -35.27 -37.38 -29.27
C VAL A 771 -35.39 -35.87 -28.99
N PRO A 772 -34.32 -35.09 -29.09
CA PRO A 772 -34.38 -33.64 -28.89
C PRO A 772 -35.28 -32.95 -29.92
N ALA A 773 -36.08 -31.98 -29.49
CA ALA A 773 -36.97 -31.27 -30.40
C ALA A 773 -36.23 -30.47 -31.48
N GLU A 774 -35.04 -29.94 -31.15
CA GLU A 774 -34.17 -29.21 -32.08
C GLU A 774 -33.67 -30.08 -33.23
N GLU A 775 -33.41 -31.37 -32.98
CA GLU A 775 -32.99 -32.30 -34.03
C GLU A 775 -34.11 -32.56 -35.05
N VAL A 776 -35.35 -32.69 -34.56
CA VAL A 776 -36.54 -32.81 -35.42
C VAL A 776 -36.78 -31.51 -36.20
N LEU A 777 -36.63 -30.35 -35.54
CA LEU A 777 -36.74 -29.04 -36.18
C LEU A 777 -35.69 -28.89 -37.30
N THR A 778 -34.45 -29.30 -37.04
CA THR A 778 -33.36 -29.28 -38.02
C THR A 778 -33.66 -30.19 -39.21
N ALA A 779 -34.15 -31.41 -38.97
CA ALA A 779 -34.57 -32.31 -40.04
C ALA A 779 -35.73 -31.74 -40.87
N LEU A 780 -36.72 -31.11 -40.23
CA LEU A 780 -37.80 -30.41 -40.93
C LEU A 780 -37.24 -29.27 -41.80
N ARG A 781 -36.31 -28.47 -41.25
CA ARG A 781 -35.69 -27.35 -41.98
C ARG A 781 -34.92 -27.82 -43.20
N GLU A 782 -34.12 -28.87 -43.06
CA GLU A 782 -33.35 -29.45 -44.17
C GLU A 782 -34.25 -30.07 -45.24
N GLY A 783 -35.28 -30.83 -44.83
CA GLY A 783 -36.18 -31.49 -45.78
C GLY A 783 -37.14 -30.54 -46.50
N ALA A 784 -37.50 -29.41 -45.88
CA ALA A 784 -38.35 -28.40 -46.49
C ALA A 784 -37.63 -27.54 -47.55
N GLY A 785 -36.30 -27.49 -47.50
CA GLY A 785 -35.46 -26.77 -48.47
C GLY A 785 -35.61 -25.25 -48.45
N GLU A 786 -35.23 -24.60 -49.55
CA GLU A 786 -35.13 -23.13 -49.65
C GLU A 786 -36.48 -22.39 -49.56
N LEU A 787 -37.60 -23.10 -49.72
CA LEU A 787 -38.93 -22.49 -49.59
C LEU A 787 -39.32 -22.24 -48.14
N LEU A 788 -38.71 -22.93 -47.18
CA LEU A 788 -38.99 -22.72 -45.77
C LEU A 788 -38.31 -21.45 -45.29
N GLU A 789 -39.13 -20.45 -44.98
CA GLU A 789 -38.70 -19.19 -44.40
C GLU A 789 -38.45 -19.32 -42.89
N ASP A 790 -39.29 -20.08 -42.19
CA ASP A 790 -39.23 -20.21 -40.73
C ASP A 790 -39.89 -21.52 -40.25
N VAL A 791 -39.39 -22.07 -39.16
CA VAL A 791 -39.97 -23.23 -38.47
C VAL A 791 -39.85 -23.04 -36.97
N ALA A 792 -40.97 -23.16 -36.26
CA ALA A 792 -41.04 -22.96 -34.83
C ALA A 792 -41.83 -24.08 -34.15
N LEU A 793 -41.28 -24.63 -33.07
CA LEU A 793 -42.00 -25.52 -32.16
C LEU A 793 -42.98 -24.70 -31.33
N PHE A 794 -44.26 -25.08 -31.31
CA PHE A 794 -45.28 -24.37 -30.52
C PHE A 794 -46.02 -25.26 -29.50
N ASP A 795 -45.91 -26.58 -29.61
CA ASP A 795 -46.49 -27.49 -28.62
C ASP A 795 -45.68 -28.78 -28.43
N VAL A 796 -45.63 -29.26 -27.19
CA VAL A 796 -45.02 -30.54 -26.79
C VAL A 796 -46.01 -31.28 -25.92
N TYR A 797 -46.63 -32.32 -26.47
CA TYR A 797 -47.66 -33.10 -25.78
C TYR A 797 -47.18 -34.52 -25.48
N ALA A 798 -47.12 -34.85 -24.18
CA ALA A 798 -46.92 -36.21 -23.68
C ALA A 798 -48.08 -36.53 -22.73
N GLY A 799 -49.01 -37.39 -23.15
CA GLY A 799 -50.23 -37.64 -22.40
C GLY A 799 -51.20 -38.56 -23.13
N LYS A 800 -52.46 -38.54 -22.70
CA LYS A 800 -53.51 -39.45 -23.18
C LYS A 800 -53.65 -39.37 -24.70
N GLY A 801 -53.45 -40.50 -25.38
CA GLY A 801 -53.52 -40.61 -26.84
C GLY A 801 -52.16 -40.62 -27.54
N ILE A 802 -51.06 -40.47 -26.82
CA ILE A 802 -49.69 -40.76 -27.28
C ILE A 802 -49.22 -42.04 -26.59
N GLU A 803 -48.51 -42.90 -27.33
CA GLU A 803 -47.93 -44.13 -26.80
C GLU A 803 -46.89 -43.83 -25.70
N ASP A 804 -46.82 -44.67 -24.67
CA ASP A 804 -45.84 -44.52 -23.58
C ASP A 804 -44.41 -44.51 -24.15
N GLY A 805 -43.58 -43.59 -23.66
CA GLY A 805 -42.21 -43.39 -24.16
C GLY A 805 -42.12 -42.59 -25.46
N LYS A 806 -43.23 -42.02 -25.96
CA LYS A 806 -43.26 -41.07 -27.09
C LYS A 806 -43.80 -39.71 -26.67
N LYS A 807 -43.55 -38.71 -27.51
CA LYS A 807 -44.10 -37.35 -27.39
C LYS A 807 -44.52 -36.83 -28.77
N SER A 808 -45.52 -35.97 -28.79
CA SER A 808 -45.95 -35.24 -29.99
C SER A 808 -45.34 -33.85 -29.98
N LEU A 809 -44.64 -33.48 -31.05
CA LEU A 809 -44.07 -32.16 -31.28
C LEU A 809 -44.86 -31.47 -32.39
N ALA A 810 -45.43 -30.31 -32.12
CA ALA A 810 -46.15 -29.52 -33.12
C ALA A 810 -45.30 -28.33 -33.58
N PHE A 811 -45.09 -28.24 -34.89
CA PHE A 811 -44.29 -27.22 -35.54
C PHE A 811 -45.15 -26.39 -36.48
N SER A 812 -44.93 -25.08 -36.49
CA SER A 812 -45.48 -24.18 -37.50
C SER A 812 -44.40 -23.90 -38.54
N LEU A 813 -44.69 -24.20 -39.80
CA LEU A 813 -43.80 -23.98 -40.94
C LEU A 813 -44.34 -22.82 -41.77
N ARG A 814 -43.47 -21.84 -42.02
CA ARG A 814 -43.76 -20.72 -42.92
C ARG A 814 -42.98 -20.88 -44.20
N PHE A 815 -43.68 -20.91 -45.31
CA PHE A 815 -43.09 -21.03 -46.63
C PHE A 815 -43.24 -19.73 -47.42
N ARG A 816 -42.18 -19.33 -48.13
CA ARG A 816 -42.20 -18.18 -49.05
C ARG A 816 -41.15 -18.36 -50.14
N ALA A 817 -41.52 -18.09 -51.38
CA ALA A 817 -40.56 -17.98 -52.48
C ALA A 817 -40.01 -16.55 -52.59
N GLY A 818 -38.78 -16.43 -53.11
CA GLY A 818 -38.14 -15.15 -53.35
C GLY A 818 -38.66 -14.41 -54.59
N ASP A 819 -39.32 -15.13 -55.51
CA ASP A 819 -39.61 -14.67 -56.87
C ASP A 819 -41.09 -14.80 -57.29
N ARG A 820 -41.94 -15.43 -56.46
CA ARG A 820 -43.36 -15.65 -56.76
C ARG A 820 -44.21 -15.89 -55.51
N THR A 821 -45.53 -15.84 -55.68
CA THR A 821 -46.49 -16.35 -54.68
C THR A 821 -46.53 -17.88 -54.77
N LEU A 822 -46.36 -18.57 -53.65
CA LEU A 822 -46.46 -20.03 -53.60
C LEU A 822 -47.91 -20.50 -53.79
N THR A 823 -48.07 -21.58 -54.54
CA THR A 823 -49.32 -22.34 -54.60
C THR A 823 -49.47 -23.25 -53.38
N ALA A 824 -50.71 -23.66 -53.06
CA ALA A 824 -50.97 -24.57 -51.95
C ALA A 824 -50.27 -25.94 -52.13
N ASP A 825 -50.16 -26.40 -53.38
CA ASP A 825 -49.52 -27.66 -53.73
C ASP A 825 -47.99 -27.60 -53.52
N GLU A 826 -47.34 -26.49 -53.89
CA GLU A 826 -45.91 -26.28 -53.64
C GLU A 826 -45.58 -26.27 -52.14
N ALA A 827 -46.36 -25.57 -51.33
CA ALA A 827 -46.18 -25.55 -49.88
C ALA A 827 -46.39 -26.93 -49.25
N SER A 828 -47.40 -27.68 -49.72
CA SER A 828 -47.69 -29.03 -49.23
C SER A 828 -46.59 -30.03 -49.60
N ALA A 829 -46.05 -29.93 -50.83
CA ALA A 829 -44.92 -30.76 -51.27
C ALA A 829 -43.64 -30.49 -50.46
N ALA A 830 -43.37 -29.22 -50.12
CA ALA A 830 -42.24 -28.86 -49.26
C ALA A 830 -42.42 -29.41 -47.84
N ARG A 831 -43.63 -29.31 -47.26
CA ARG A 831 -43.96 -29.93 -45.96
C ARG A 831 -43.81 -31.45 -46.00
N GLU A 832 -44.32 -32.13 -47.02
CA GLU A 832 -44.20 -33.59 -47.16
C GLU A 832 -42.74 -34.03 -47.24
N SER A 833 -41.90 -33.27 -47.94
CA SER A 833 -40.45 -33.50 -47.99
C SER A 833 -39.80 -33.32 -46.62
N ALA A 834 -40.20 -32.29 -45.86
CA ALA A 834 -39.76 -32.07 -44.48
C ALA A 834 -40.10 -33.25 -43.57
N VAL A 835 -41.35 -33.73 -43.64
CA VAL A 835 -41.83 -34.87 -42.85
C VAL A 835 -41.11 -36.16 -43.22
N ALA A 836 -40.80 -36.37 -44.51
CA ALA A 836 -40.07 -37.54 -44.97
C ALA A 836 -38.67 -37.63 -44.33
N VAL A 837 -37.94 -36.51 -44.24
CA VAL A 837 -36.62 -36.46 -43.58
C VAL A 837 -36.73 -36.71 -42.08
N ALA A 838 -37.73 -36.14 -41.42
CA ALA A 838 -37.97 -36.39 -39.99
C ALA A 838 -38.35 -37.86 -39.72
N HIS A 839 -39.13 -38.48 -40.62
CA HIS A 839 -39.47 -39.90 -40.56
C HIS A 839 -38.22 -40.78 -40.76
N GLU A 840 -37.39 -40.48 -41.75
CA GLU A 840 -36.16 -41.22 -42.04
C GLU A 840 -35.18 -41.21 -40.86
N ARG A 841 -34.97 -40.06 -40.22
CA ARG A 841 -33.97 -39.89 -39.15
C ARG A 841 -34.45 -40.37 -37.78
N PHE A 842 -35.72 -40.13 -37.45
CA PHE A 842 -36.21 -40.30 -36.08
C PHE A 842 -37.42 -41.23 -35.97
N GLY A 843 -37.86 -41.84 -37.08
CA GLY A 843 -39.10 -42.61 -37.12
C GLY A 843 -40.32 -41.75 -36.80
N ALA A 844 -40.25 -40.44 -37.08
CA ALA A 844 -41.33 -39.50 -36.79
C ALA A 844 -42.60 -39.85 -37.57
N VAL A 845 -43.73 -39.98 -36.88
CA VAL A 845 -45.03 -40.28 -37.51
C VAL A 845 -45.92 -39.06 -37.43
N GLN A 846 -46.43 -38.60 -38.58
CA GLN A 846 -47.37 -37.48 -38.63
C GLN A 846 -48.71 -37.89 -37.98
N ARG A 847 -49.20 -37.02 -37.09
CA ARG A 847 -50.45 -37.19 -36.35
C ARG A 847 -51.66 -36.64 -37.09
#